data_AF-A0A1B8VDI8-F1
#
_entry.id   AF-A0A1B8VDI8-F1
#
_cell.length_a   1.000
_cell.length_b   1.000
_cell.length_c   1.000
_cell.angle_alpha   90.00
_cell.angle_beta   90.00
_cell.angle_gamma   90.00
#
_symmetry.space_group_name_H-M   'P 1'
#
loop_
_entity.id
_entity.type
_entity.pdbx_description
1 polymer ?
#
loop_
_entity_poly.entity_id
_entity_poly.type
_entity_poly.pdbx_seq_one_letter_code
_entity_poly.pdbx_strand_id
1 'polypeptide(L)'
;MQWIFMLVGLVFGAAAGESITGAVLGAVVGLALGQTFALHSLQRENASLRGELKAFGERFDQGTKALYERLLQVERGAAGQVPPAGVEYTAPEMPVAPSRTEVDADGEPEFEAPTREAVATELEWSIELPADELAPAPAAAAREGAAVEWSDLVLEPLDKPATQARVEEPEVQPHAAPAAPPAPPQPPVPSLFDRAFGAARDWLLGGNTVLRVGVLLLFLGLAFLLRYATEGMTMPPQGPYIGTAAAALALLGLGWWLRHRRPAYALILQGTGIAVLYLTVFASIKLYPAMNHGEVLIDPQAGFVLLVAVTLFSAILAILQDALGLAAAAALGGFAAPILASTGGGSHVALFSYFALLNAGIFAIAWFKAWRLLNLIGFFGTFGIGLAWGLRSYQPELFGTTEPFLVLFFLTYVAIGLLFARRRLREAAGAPEDDSREALLRWSARQTDYVDGTVLFGTPLVGFGLQYGIIQHLEFGAAFSALALGLFYMVLARVLAGRTAGRALLLVETCLALGVVFGTLAIPLGLDARWTSAAWAVEGAGIFWLGLRQQRPLARIFALLLQVGAALAFLAGLHADPQSLTLLEGAPLGALMLGVALLFSFWNLRNADPHILRSWEPSARPVLAAFGLAFLYLIAPLLLGADGTAMTWAIAGLATLFAALRLRSRTFLACAFAVQLLGGAVFLLHLHGAQEGGGVLGSGWRGLVTASLIGLALIAGMLVAARDAMVRDDRRLMLGLSVVLLLGLAFVNLAVLFVLPWQTAAAVWAGSGLLILWLSLQLQQRAAFVFGLVLQVIGAGAFLFGGAALFGDLPSEGLKPLAHMGFWTPAVLALAALVGAWRLHRASERERNLALGGLGLERLSQLLLVWGAGWWALTALWEIARFVPSEMREHVAVLVAAISAGFWSLLARREQWRALALLCLALVPVSLVALASAWNLQYHPLAELGWLGWLAVFVVHFFILRRLDALLPRLAARTAHVLGCWLILGVLALELRYLFFALAEHYNAWRWLGWALVPSLFLILMGGVARLPWPVAAFEREYRAIAAAPVALALLGWFWLVNLFSNGAADPLPYLPLLNPLELGMLIVLAAIFQWTRLGLPQLGVAESTLRLPVQALLGASLFALLTMAVCRTAHHWGGVPFEFDALSQSMLVQAGLSIVWALIALGLMIAGHLRGRRDFWLVGAVLLVVVVIKLFLVDRASGGSLERIISFIGVGVLMLIVGYFAPLPPRRPVPEESSQQEQPSA
;
A
#
# COMPACT_ATOMS: atom_id res chain seq x y z
N MET A 1 4.15 7.67 1.23
CA MET A 1 4.69 6.56 0.39
C MET A 1 5.47 7.06 -0.84
N GLN A 2 5.02 8.08 -1.58
CA GLN A 2 5.65 8.53 -2.83
C GLN A 2 7.14 8.93 -2.69
N TRP A 3 7.49 9.63 -1.62
CA TRP A 3 8.85 10.08 -1.31
C TRP A 3 9.84 8.93 -1.08
N ILE A 4 9.36 7.77 -0.60
CA ILE A 4 10.19 6.58 -0.36
C ILE A 4 10.63 5.99 -1.70
N PHE A 5 9.70 5.85 -2.65
CA PHE A 5 10.06 5.36 -3.98
C PHE A 5 10.98 6.33 -4.73
N MET A 6 10.79 7.64 -4.57
CA MET A 6 11.73 8.65 -5.09
C MET A 6 13.13 8.48 -4.50
N LEU A 7 13.27 8.30 -3.18
CA LEU A 7 14.56 8.07 -2.51
C LEU A 7 15.23 6.77 -2.95
N VAL A 8 14.46 5.67 -3.04
CA VAL A 8 14.96 4.39 -3.54
C VAL A 8 15.44 4.52 -4.98
N GLY A 9 14.65 5.18 -5.84
CA GLY A 9 15.02 5.47 -7.20
C GLY A 9 16.28 6.34 -7.30
N LEU A 10 16.42 7.35 -6.43
CA LEU A 10 17.60 8.21 -6.35
C LEU A 10 18.86 7.42 -6.03
N VAL A 11 18.79 6.52 -5.05
CA VAL A 11 19.91 5.65 -4.64
C VAL A 11 20.30 4.69 -5.75
N PHE A 12 19.32 4.05 -6.41
CA PHE A 12 19.58 3.16 -7.54
C PHE A 12 20.15 3.90 -8.75
N GLY A 13 19.65 5.10 -9.05
CA GLY A 13 20.14 5.95 -10.13
C GLY A 13 21.56 6.46 -9.90
N ALA A 14 21.90 6.79 -8.64
CA ALA A 14 23.25 7.18 -8.25
C ALA A 14 24.23 6.01 -8.35
N ALA A 15 23.80 4.80 -7.97
CA ALA A 15 24.61 3.59 -8.02
C ALA A 15 24.86 3.06 -9.45
N ALA A 16 23.94 3.33 -10.39
CA ALA A 16 24.03 2.79 -11.76
C ALA A 16 24.83 3.68 -12.73
N GLY A 17 24.93 4.99 -12.48
CA GLY A 17 25.43 5.94 -13.48
C GLY A 17 26.58 6.84 -13.06
N GLU A 18 27.11 6.70 -11.83
CA GLU A 18 28.15 7.55 -11.22
C GLU A 18 28.00 9.06 -11.50
N SER A 19 26.77 9.53 -11.71
CA SER A 19 26.47 10.89 -12.16
C SER A 19 25.22 11.42 -11.48
N ILE A 20 25.21 12.73 -11.23
CA ILE A 20 24.09 13.45 -10.63
C ILE A 20 22.84 13.32 -11.51
N THR A 21 23.03 13.27 -12.83
CA THR A 21 21.99 12.98 -13.82
C THR A 21 21.36 11.60 -13.63
N GLY A 22 22.16 10.56 -13.37
CA GLY A 22 21.66 9.22 -13.05
C GLY A 22 20.82 9.19 -11.78
N ALA A 23 21.26 9.88 -10.73
CA ALA A 23 20.53 9.99 -9.47
C ALA A 23 19.19 10.73 -9.62
N VAL A 24 19.16 11.83 -10.37
CA VAL A 24 17.93 12.60 -10.63
C VAL A 24 16.96 11.80 -11.50
N LEU A 25 17.44 11.12 -12.54
CA LEU A 25 16.62 10.23 -13.37
C LEU A 25 16.02 9.10 -12.54
N GLY A 26 16.83 8.45 -11.71
CA GLY A 26 16.37 7.42 -10.79
C GLY A 26 15.31 7.95 -9.82
N ALA A 27 15.50 9.15 -9.27
CA ALA A 27 14.52 9.79 -8.39
C ALA A 27 13.19 10.05 -9.10
N VAL A 28 13.22 10.54 -10.34
CA VAL A 28 12.02 10.80 -11.16
C VAL A 28 11.28 9.50 -11.47
N VAL A 29 11.99 8.43 -11.83
CA VAL A 29 11.40 7.09 -12.07
C VAL A 29 10.77 6.54 -10.79
N GLY A 30 11.47 6.68 -9.66
CA GLY A 30 10.96 6.30 -8.35
C GLY A 30 9.70 7.08 -7.96
N LEU A 31 9.68 8.39 -8.19
CA LEU A 31 8.51 9.23 -7.92
C LEU A 31 7.33 8.88 -8.84
N ALA A 32 7.60 8.60 -10.12
CA ALA A 32 6.59 8.14 -11.07
C ALA A 32 5.94 6.83 -10.60
N LEU A 33 6.74 5.85 -10.17
CA LEU A 33 6.24 4.61 -9.56
C LEU A 33 5.41 4.91 -8.31
N GLY A 34 5.88 5.76 -7.42
CA GLY A 34 5.12 6.19 -6.24
C GLY A 34 3.77 6.84 -6.59
N GLN A 35 3.71 7.66 -7.65
CA GLN A 35 2.47 8.26 -8.13
C GLN A 35 1.52 7.25 -8.75
N THR A 36 2.01 6.23 -9.46
CA THR A 36 1.13 5.18 -10.02
C THR A 36 0.38 4.43 -8.93
N PHE A 37 1.01 4.13 -7.80
CA PHE A 37 0.35 3.49 -6.65
C PHE A 37 -0.71 4.40 -6.01
N ALA A 38 -0.42 5.70 -5.87
CA ALA A 38 -1.37 6.66 -5.33
C ALA A 38 -2.57 6.92 -6.27
N LEU A 39 -2.33 6.94 -7.58
CA LEU A 39 -3.42 7.02 -8.57
C LEU A 39 -4.30 5.76 -8.53
N HIS A 40 -3.70 4.59 -8.27
CA HIS A 40 -4.45 3.34 -8.09
C HIS A 40 -5.33 3.35 -6.84
N SER A 41 -4.83 3.89 -5.72
CA SER A 41 -5.63 4.02 -4.49
C SER A 41 -6.78 5.00 -4.67
N LEU A 42 -6.53 6.15 -5.30
CA LEU A 42 -7.56 7.14 -5.61
C LEU A 42 -8.62 6.60 -6.58
N GLN A 43 -8.23 5.78 -7.56
CA GLN A 43 -9.19 5.13 -8.46
C GLN A 43 -10.11 4.14 -7.71
N ARG A 44 -9.60 3.42 -6.71
CA ARG A 44 -10.43 2.53 -5.88
C ARG A 44 -11.44 3.30 -5.05
N GLU A 45 -11.01 4.40 -4.46
CA GLU A 45 -11.87 5.28 -3.65
C GLU A 45 -12.94 5.99 -4.50
N ASN A 46 -12.58 6.42 -5.72
CA ASN A 46 -13.57 6.98 -6.64
C ASN A 46 -14.59 5.92 -7.12
N ALA A 47 -14.14 4.67 -7.29
CA ALA A 47 -15.02 3.56 -7.64
C ALA A 47 -15.99 3.20 -6.50
N SER A 48 -15.54 3.25 -5.24
CA SER A 48 -16.43 3.04 -4.08
C SER A 48 -17.45 4.18 -3.96
N LEU A 49 -17.02 5.44 -4.09
CA LEU A 49 -17.92 6.61 -4.06
C LEU A 49 -18.97 6.56 -5.18
N ARG A 50 -18.60 6.16 -6.39
CA ARG A 50 -19.57 5.94 -7.49
C ARG A 50 -20.55 4.81 -7.18
N GLY A 51 -20.09 3.76 -6.51
CA GLY A 51 -20.95 2.68 -6.03
C GLY A 51 -21.99 3.18 -5.01
N GLU A 52 -21.55 4.01 -4.06
CA GLU A 52 -22.44 4.64 -3.08
C GLU A 52 -23.46 5.58 -3.73
N LEU A 53 -23.01 6.41 -4.70
CA LEU A 53 -23.90 7.31 -5.43
C LEU A 53 -24.96 6.54 -6.24
N LYS A 54 -24.57 5.42 -6.85
CA LYS A 54 -25.50 4.54 -7.58
C LYS A 54 -26.51 3.90 -6.63
N ALA A 55 -26.05 3.38 -5.48
CA ALA A 55 -26.92 2.82 -4.46
C ALA A 55 -27.86 3.88 -3.83
N PHE A 56 -27.44 5.14 -3.77
CA PHE A 56 -28.32 6.26 -3.41
C PHE A 56 -29.37 6.52 -4.50
N GLY A 57 -28.98 6.59 -5.77
CA GLY A 57 -29.91 6.77 -6.89
C GLY A 57 -30.96 5.66 -6.98
N GLU A 58 -30.57 4.39 -6.81
CA GLU A 58 -31.50 3.25 -6.81
C GLU A 58 -32.50 3.33 -5.64
N ARG A 59 -32.07 3.77 -4.45
CA ARG A 59 -32.97 4.01 -3.31
C ARG A 59 -33.90 5.19 -3.54
N PHE A 60 -33.41 6.25 -4.18
CA PHE A 60 -34.21 7.43 -4.53
C PHE A 60 -35.29 7.10 -5.56
N ASP A 61 -34.96 6.32 -6.60
CA ASP A 61 -35.91 5.83 -7.62
C ASP A 61 -36.98 4.90 -7.02
N GLN A 62 -36.60 4.04 -6.08
CA GLN A 62 -37.57 3.20 -5.35
C GLN A 62 -38.50 4.04 -4.48
N GLY A 63 -37.95 5.05 -3.79
CA GLY A 63 -38.74 5.98 -2.97
C GLY A 63 -39.73 6.81 -3.81
N THR A 64 -39.30 7.32 -4.96
CA THR A 64 -40.17 8.09 -5.88
C THR A 64 -41.25 7.22 -6.52
N LYS A 65 -40.96 5.96 -6.88
CA LYS A 65 -41.98 5.02 -7.36
C LYS A 65 -43.04 4.71 -6.30
N ALA A 66 -42.63 4.49 -5.04
CA ALA A 66 -43.56 4.25 -3.94
C ALA A 66 -44.45 5.47 -3.65
N LEU A 67 -43.89 6.68 -3.77
CA LEU A 67 -44.63 7.94 -3.65
C LEU A 67 -45.65 8.12 -4.78
N TYR A 68 -45.25 7.80 -6.02
CA TYR A 68 -46.13 7.83 -7.18
C TYR A 68 -47.30 6.82 -7.04
N GLU A 69 -47.02 5.59 -6.59
CA GLU A 69 -48.06 4.58 -6.36
C GLU A 69 -49.06 4.99 -5.26
N ARG A 70 -48.59 5.61 -4.17
CA ARG A 70 -49.47 6.18 -3.13
C ARG A 70 -50.33 7.32 -3.65
N LEU A 71 -49.75 8.22 -4.46
CA LEU A 71 -50.49 9.35 -5.04
C LEU A 71 -51.62 8.85 -5.95
N LEU A 72 -51.34 7.79 -6.72
CA LEU A 72 -52.27 7.17 -7.66
C LEU A 72 -53.38 6.37 -6.94
N GLN A 73 -53.11 5.83 -5.74
CA GLN A 73 -54.14 5.27 -4.86
C GLN A 73 -55.05 6.34 -4.25
N VAL A 74 -54.49 7.50 -3.88
CA VAL A 74 -55.27 8.64 -3.34
C VAL A 74 -56.18 9.24 -4.42
N GLU A 75 -55.71 9.42 -5.65
CA GLU A 75 -56.54 9.88 -6.78
C GLU A 75 -57.68 8.91 -7.10
N ARG A 76 -57.44 7.60 -7.02
CA ARG A 76 -58.48 6.58 -7.21
C ARG A 76 -59.48 6.50 -6.04
N GLY A 77 -59.03 6.79 -4.82
CA GLY A 77 -59.89 6.91 -3.64
C GLY A 77 -60.80 8.13 -3.71
N ALA A 78 -60.32 9.25 -4.25
CA ALA A 78 -61.09 10.47 -4.46
C ALA A 78 -62.18 10.33 -5.55
N ALA A 79 -61.98 9.45 -6.53
CA ALA A 79 -62.96 9.15 -7.57
C ALA A 79 -64.17 8.32 -7.08
N GLY A 80 -64.13 7.78 -5.84
CA GLY A 80 -65.18 6.93 -5.27
C GLY A 80 -66.34 7.66 -4.58
N GLN A 81 -66.32 8.99 -4.50
CA GLN A 81 -67.38 9.79 -3.86
C GLN A 81 -67.94 10.83 -4.83
N VAL A 82 -68.87 10.43 -5.70
CA VAL A 82 -69.81 11.36 -6.38
C VAL A 82 -71.20 10.70 -6.47
N PRO A 83 -72.27 11.30 -5.93
CA PRO A 83 -73.66 10.86 -6.15
C PRO A 83 -74.16 11.26 -7.55
N PRO A 84 -75.23 10.64 -8.09
CA PRO A 84 -75.43 10.59 -9.53
C PRO A 84 -76.16 11.80 -10.10
N ALA A 85 -75.95 11.95 -11.42
CA ALA A 85 -76.77 12.59 -12.43
C ALA A 85 -76.53 14.08 -12.76
N GLY A 86 -76.26 14.28 -14.06
CA GLY A 86 -76.75 15.42 -14.83
C GLY A 86 -75.79 16.60 -14.99
N VAL A 87 -75.26 16.77 -16.20
CA VAL A 87 -75.69 17.79 -17.18
C VAL A 87 -74.57 18.01 -18.21
N GLU A 88 -74.95 17.90 -19.48
CA GLU A 88 -74.19 18.31 -20.68
C GLU A 88 -73.78 19.79 -20.61
N TYR A 89 -72.54 20.09 -21.03
CA TYR A 89 -72.24 21.41 -21.59
C TYR A 89 -71.36 21.27 -22.83
N THR A 90 -71.87 21.88 -23.91
CA THR A 90 -71.39 21.86 -25.29
C THR A 90 -70.24 22.85 -25.56
N ALA A 91 -69.52 22.55 -26.65
CA ALA A 91 -68.35 23.23 -27.24
C ALA A 91 -68.53 24.73 -27.60
N PRO A 92 -67.47 25.42 -28.11
CA PRO A 92 -67.33 25.45 -29.58
C PRO A 92 -65.89 25.48 -30.18
N GLU A 93 -65.81 24.86 -31.36
CA GLU A 93 -65.05 25.11 -32.61
C GLU A 93 -64.63 26.58 -32.91
N MET A 94 -63.64 26.98 -33.72
CA MET A 94 -62.95 26.56 -34.99
C MET A 94 -61.81 27.63 -35.22
N PRO A 95 -61.18 27.91 -36.40
CA PRO A 95 -60.62 27.15 -37.57
C PRO A 95 -59.15 27.60 -37.94
N VAL A 96 -58.27 26.76 -38.52
CA VAL A 96 -57.96 26.52 -39.96
C VAL A 96 -57.94 27.73 -40.92
N ALA A 97 -56.79 28.06 -41.53
CA ALA A 97 -56.66 28.25 -43.00
C ALA A 97 -55.20 28.39 -43.53
N PRO A 98 -54.91 27.95 -44.79
CA PRO A 98 -53.58 27.87 -45.43
C PRO A 98 -53.44 28.72 -46.73
N SER A 99 -52.38 28.45 -47.52
CA SER A 99 -52.13 28.78 -48.97
C SER A 99 -51.53 30.17 -49.28
N ARG A 100 -50.65 30.43 -50.27
CA ARG A 100 -50.19 29.73 -51.50
C ARG A 100 -48.95 30.49 -52.10
N THR A 101 -48.06 29.75 -52.78
CA THR A 101 -47.30 30.00 -54.06
C THR A 101 -47.37 31.40 -54.72
N GLU A 102 -46.38 31.97 -55.43
CA GLU A 102 -45.25 31.48 -56.24
C GLU A 102 -44.45 32.71 -56.79
N VAL A 103 -43.27 32.44 -57.38
CA VAL A 103 -42.57 33.16 -58.48
C VAL A 103 -41.17 33.75 -58.17
N ASP A 104 -40.19 33.09 -58.82
CA ASP A 104 -38.90 33.50 -59.42
C ASP A 104 -37.62 33.88 -58.62
N ALA A 105 -36.67 32.92 -58.71
CA ALA A 105 -35.29 32.99 -59.20
C ALA A 105 -34.18 33.77 -58.42
N ASP A 106 -33.29 32.95 -57.84
CA ASP A 106 -31.85 33.09 -57.62
C ASP A 106 -31.28 34.21 -56.71
N GLY A 107 -30.84 33.77 -55.51
CA GLY A 107 -29.64 34.25 -54.83
C GLY A 107 -29.85 35.21 -53.65
N GLU A 108 -29.99 34.68 -52.43
CA GLU A 108 -30.18 35.45 -51.19
C GLU A 108 -29.04 36.44 -50.88
N PRO A 109 -29.39 37.66 -50.43
CA PRO A 109 -28.87 38.13 -49.15
C PRO A 109 -29.85 38.96 -48.28
N GLU A 110 -29.65 38.85 -46.96
CA GLU A 110 -29.68 39.87 -45.89
C GLU A 110 -30.91 40.80 -45.58
N PHE A 111 -31.36 40.70 -44.31
CA PHE A 111 -31.72 41.75 -43.31
C PHE A 111 -33.18 42.04 -42.82
N GLU A 112 -33.39 41.76 -41.52
CA GLU A 112 -34.08 42.45 -40.37
C GLU A 112 -35.62 42.68 -40.17
N ALA A 113 -36.14 42.00 -39.09
CA ALA A 113 -36.99 42.38 -37.91
C ALA A 113 -38.45 42.96 -38.05
N PRO A 114 -39.41 42.88 -37.06
CA PRO A 114 -39.38 42.43 -35.63
C PRO A 114 -40.59 41.57 -35.06
N THR A 115 -40.53 41.32 -33.74
CA THR A 115 -41.31 40.63 -32.63
C THR A 115 -42.86 40.55 -32.52
N ARG A 116 -43.43 39.40 -32.03
CA ARG A 116 -44.04 39.15 -30.66
C ARG A 116 -44.77 37.77 -30.46
N GLU A 117 -44.29 37.02 -29.46
CA GLU A 117 -44.81 36.01 -28.48
C GLU A 117 -46.12 35.19 -28.62
N ALA A 118 -46.03 33.87 -28.33
CA ALA A 118 -46.72 33.20 -27.20
C ALA A 118 -46.16 31.77 -26.86
N VAL A 119 -45.45 31.71 -25.73
CA VAL A 119 -45.43 30.68 -24.64
C VAL A 119 -45.36 29.18 -24.97
N ALA A 120 -44.19 28.58 -24.73
CA ALA A 120 -44.05 27.23 -24.19
C ALA A 120 -43.05 27.29 -23.02
N THR A 121 -43.56 26.99 -21.84
CA THR A 121 -42.90 27.12 -20.54
C THR A 121 -41.81 26.06 -20.37
N GLU A 122 -40.54 26.44 -20.52
CA GLU A 122 -39.42 25.68 -19.94
C GLU A 122 -39.36 25.98 -18.44
N LEU A 123 -39.48 24.94 -17.61
CA LEU A 123 -39.29 25.01 -16.17
C LEU A 123 -37.78 25.10 -15.86
N GLU A 124 -37.31 26.33 -15.70
CA GLU A 124 -35.98 26.68 -15.18
C GLU A 124 -35.90 26.37 -13.67
N TRP A 125 -34.92 25.56 -13.25
CA TRP A 125 -34.57 25.35 -11.83
C TRP A 125 -33.33 26.17 -11.45
N SER A 126 -33.43 27.49 -11.54
CA SER A 126 -32.43 28.41 -10.97
C SER A 126 -32.91 28.92 -9.61
N ILE A 127 -32.34 28.40 -8.53
CA ILE A 127 -32.50 28.97 -7.19
C ILE A 127 -31.55 30.16 -7.07
N GLU A 128 -32.09 31.38 -7.18
CA GLU A 128 -31.44 32.61 -6.74
C GLU A 128 -31.63 32.76 -5.22
N LEU A 129 -30.52 32.87 -4.49
CA LEU A 129 -30.52 33.31 -3.10
C LEU A 129 -30.46 34.85 -3.10
N PRO A 130 -31.38 35.56 -2.42
CA PRO A 130 -31.29 37.01 -2.29
C PRO A 130 -30.11 37.39 -1.40
N ALA A 131 -29.18 38.16 -1.97
CA ALA A 131 -28.20 38.94 -1.23
C ALA A 131 -28.77 40.35 -1.05
N ASP A 132 -29.16 40.70 0.18
CA ASP A 132 -28.92 42.00 0.81
C ASP A 132 -29.83 42.18 2.04
N GLU A 133 -29.28 41.94 3.22
CA GLU A 133 -29.46 42.82 4.39
C GLU A 133 -28.37 42.51 5.42
N LEU A 134 -27.31 43.32 5.43
CA LEU A 134 -26.21 43.26 6.39
C LEU A 134 -25.86 44.68 6.86
N ALA A 135 -26.30 45.02 8.07
CA ALA A 135 -25.71 46.06 8.92
C ALA A 135 -25.99 45.71 10.41
N PRO A 136 -25.13 46.13 11.37
CA PRO A 136 -24.51 45.17 12.29
C PRO A 136 -24.74 45.42 13.79
N ALA A 137 -24.61 44.39 14.64
CA ALA A 137 -24.37 44.48 16.09
C ALA A 137 -23.79 43.14 16.64
N PRO A 138 -23.04 43.11 17.77
CA PRO A 138 -21.69 42.53 17.78
C PRO A 138 -21.46 41.27 18.65
N ALA A 139 -20.38 40.56 18.29
CA ALA A 139 -19.39 39.82 19.10
C ALA A 139 -19.81 39.05 20.37
N ALA A 140 -19.70 37.71 20.31
CA ALA A 140 -19.16 36.84 21.36
C ALA A 140 -18.94 35.41 20.81
N ALA A 141 -18.03 34.65 21.40
CA ALA A 141 -17.22 33.60 20.82
C ALA A 141 -17.69 32.17 21.11
N ALA A 142 -17.06 31.27 20.35
CA ALA A 142 -16.66 29.91 20.72
C ALA A 142 -17.73 28.97 21.30
N ARG A 143 -18.17 28.02 20.48
CA ARG A 143 -17.88 26.58 20.66
C ARG A 143 -18.51 25.72 19.55
N GLU A 144 -17.64 24.97 18.86
CA GLU A 144 -17.93 23.68 18.23
C GLU A 144 -18.66 22.77 19.25
N GLY A 145 -19.59 21.89 18.95
CA GLY A 145 -20.16 21.35 17.71
C GLY A 145 -20.88 20.07 18.13
N ALA A 146 -22.20 19.99 17.96
CA ALA A 146 -22.97 18.76 18.18
C ALA A 146 -24.14 18.74 17.20
N ALA A 147 -24.05 17.86 16.20
CA ALA A 147 -25.11 17.58 15.25
C ALA A 147 -26.19 16.73 15.95
N VAL A 148 -27.43 17.22 15.91
CA VAL A 148 -28.64 16.44 16.20
C VAL A 148 -29.27 16.08 14.86
N GLU A 149 -29.37 14.78 14.58
CA GLU A 149 -30.09 14.21 13.44
C GLU A 149 -31.61 14.38 13.64
N TRP A 150 -32.27 15.02 12.67
CA TRP A 150 -33.73 15.03 12.54
C TRP A 150 -34.13 14.04 11.45
N SER A 151 -34.65 12.88 11.83
CA SER A 151 -35.43 12.02 10.94
C SER A 151 -36.54 11.35 11.73
N ASP A 152 -37.75 11.91 11.69
CA ASP A 152 -39.00 11.18 11.91
C ASP A 152 -40.19 12.09 11.60
N LEU A 153 -40.58 12.15 10.31
CA LEU A 153 -41.94 12.52 9.92
C LEU A 153 -42.26 11.87 8.56
N VAL A 154 -42.98 10.74 8.56
CA VAL A 154 -43.78 10.32 7.40
C VAL A 154 -45.12 9.75 7.85
N LEU A 155 -46.20 10.37 7.35
CA LEU A 155 -47.60 9.98 7.44
C LEU A 155 -47.94 8.83 6.45
N GLU A 156 -48.84 7.94 6.87
CA GLU A 156 -49.57 6.94 6.06
C GLU A 156 -50.64 7.62 5.18
N PRO A 157 -51.05 7.04 4.01
CA PRO A 157 -52.30 6.24 4.00
C PRO A 157 -52.50 5.16 2.87
N LEU A 158 -53.23 4.08 3.26
CA LEU A 158 -54.33 3.26 2.67
C LEU A 158 -54.55 2.89 1.15
N ASP A 159 -54.72 1.55 0.96
CA ASP A 159 -55.82 0.75 0.30
C ASP A 159 -55.76 0.09 -1.14
N LYS A 160 -55.71 -1.28 -1.14
CA LYS A 160 -56.51 -2.37 -1.84
C LYS A 160 -56.41 -2.63 -3.38
N PRO A 161 -56.83 -3.80 -4.01
CA PRO A 161 -57.60 -4.99 -3.53
C PRO A 161 -57.22 -6.45 -4.02
N ALA A 162 -57.75 -7.46 -3.29
CA ALA A 162 -58.35 -8.80 -3.62
C ALA A 162 -57.85 -9.82 -4.70
N THR A 163 -58.13 -11.12 -4.41
CA THR A 163 -58.34 -12.33 -5.29
C THR A 163 -57.17 -13.36 -5.17
N GLN A 164 -57.26 -14.62 -4.71
CA GLN A 164 -58.32 -15.62 -4.52
C GLN A 164 -58.07 -16.52 -3.31
N ALA A 165 -59.14 -16.83 -2.59
CA ALA A 165 -59.21 -17.85 -1.55
C ALA A 165 -59.34 -19.26 -2.16
N ARG A 166 -58.56 -20.23 -1.65
CA ARG A 166 -58.95 -21.64 -1.60
C ARG A 166 -58.43 -22.30 -0.33
N VAL A 167 -59.34 -22.33 0.64
CA VAL A 167 -59.56 -23.20 1.80
C VAL A 167 -58.52 -24.28 2.09
N GLU A 168 -57.87 -24.17 3.25
CA GLU A 168 -57.66 -25.27 4.21
C GLU A 168 -57.61 -24.67 5.64
N GLU A 169 -58.20 -25.37 6.61
CA GLU A 169 -58.65 -24.90 7.94
C GLU A 169 -57.59 -24.17 8.80
N PRO A 170 -57.97 -23.12 9.56
CA PRO A 170 -57.06 -22.43 10.46
C PRO A 170 -56.98 -23.14 11.83
N GLU A 171 -55.86 -23.80 12.07
CA GLU A 171 -55.40 -24.19 13.40
C GLU A 171 -55.03 -22.93 14.22
N VAL A 172 -55.37 -22.93 15.51
CA VAL A 172 -55.26 -21.81 16.46
C VAL A 172 -53.84 -21.21 16.45
N GLN A 173 -53.71 -19.96 16.00
CA GLN A 173 -52.50 -19.15 16.14
C GLN A 173 -52.33 -18.71 17.60
N PRO A 174 -51.18 -18.95 18.25
CA PRO A 174 -50.79 -18.23 19.46
C PRO A 174 -50.48 -16.78 19.08
N HIS A 175 -51.08 -15.82 19.78
CA HIS A 175 -50.80 -14.39 19.64
C HIS A 175 -49.30 -14.11 19.75
N ALA A 176 -48.70 -13.58 18.69
CA ALA A 176 -47.37 -12.98 18.73
C ALA A 176 -47.46 -11.62 19.45
N ALA A 177 -46.72 -11.48 20.55
CA ALA A 177 -46.55 -10.22 21.26
C ALA A 177 -45.88 -9.15 20.35
N PRO A 178 -46.18 -7.86 20.53
CA PRO A 178 -45.69 -6.79 19.68
C PRO A 178 -44.16 -6.69 19.73
N ALA A 179 -43.54 -6.56 18.56
CA ALA A 179 -42.10 -6.44 18.39
C ALA A 179 -41.57 -5.17 19.08
N ALA A 180 -40.60 -5.35 19.99
CA ALA A 180 -39.84 -4.26 20.58
C ALA A 180 -39.06 -3.50 19.48
N PRO A 181 -38.87 -2.17 19.61
CA PRO A 181 -38.12 -1.38 18.65
C PRO A 181 -36.70 -1.92 18.46
N PRO A 182 -36.10 -1.78 17.26
CA PRO A 182 -34.77 -2.29 16.98
C PRO A 182 -33.76 -1.60 17.91
N ALA A 183 -33.05 -2.40 18.70
CA ALA A 183 -31.97 -1.89 19.53
C ALA A 183 -30.93 -1.19 18.65
N PRO A 184 -30.38 -0.03 19.10
CA PRO A 184 -29.35 0.67 18.36
C PRO A 184 -28.17 -0.27 18.05
N PRO A 185 -27.49 -0.11 16.90
CA PRO A 185 -26.37 -0.97 16.54
C PRO A 185 -25.34 -0.95 17.65
N GLN A 186 -25.02 -2.13 18.20
CA GLN A 186 -23.96 -2.26 19.20
C GLN A 186 -22.67 -1.73 18.57
N PRO A 187 -21.91 -0.87 19.27
CA PRO A 187 -20.68 -0.33 18.73
C PRO A 187 -19.75 -1.49 18.33
N PRO A 188 -19.00 -1.36 17.21
CA PRO A 188 -18.14 -2.42 16.74
C PRO A 188 -17.18 -2.82 17.84
N VAL A 189 -17.14 -4.12 18.17
CA VAL A 189 -16.25 -4.65 19.21
C VAL A 189 -14.82 -4.31 18.78
N PRO A 190 -14.07 -3.47 19.51
CA PRO A 190 -12.79 -2.98 19.04
C PRO A 190 -11.84 -4.16 18.79
N SER A 191 -11.00 -4.03 17.75
CA SER A 191 -10.01 -5.06 17.42
C SER A 191 -9.06 -5.31 18.61
N LEU A 192 -8.42 -6.47 18.68
CA LEU A 192 -7.46 -6.78 19.76
C LEU A 192 -6.35 -5.72 19.86
N PHE A 193 -5.97 -5.11 18.73
CA PHE A 193 -4.99 -4.03 18.67
C PHE A 193 -5.55 -2.71 19.22
N ASP A 194 -6.79 -2.34 18.89
CA ASP A 194 -7.38 -1.08 19.37
C ASP A 194 -7.65 -1.12 20.88
N ARG A 195 -8.02 -2.29 21.41
CA ARG A 195 -8.12 -2.49 22.88
C ARG A 195 -6.76 -2.40 23.56
N ALA A 196 -5.71 -2.95 22.94
CA ALA A 196 -4.35 -2.88 23.47
C ALA A 196 -3.81 -1.43 23.45
N PHE A 197 -4.05 -0.69 22.36
CA PHE A 197 -3.60 0.69 22.21
C PHE A 197 -4.39 1.66 23.11
N GLY A 198 -5.71 1.51 23.19
CA GLY A 198 -6.55 2.27 24.11
C GLY A 198 -6.14 2.05 25.57
N ALA A 199 -5.94 0.79 25.96
CA ALA A 199 -5.43 0.45 27.28
C ALA A 199 -4.04 1.05 27.55
N ALA A 200 -3.15 1.10 26.55
CA ALA A 200 -1.82 1.70 26.68
C ALA A 200 -1.87 3.24 26.81
N ARG A 201 -2.71 3.94 26.03
CA ARG A 201 -2.88 5.40 26.10
C ARG A 201 -3.45 5.84 27.44
N ASP A 202 -4.50 5.16 27.89
CA ASP A 202 -5.16 5.47 29.15
C ASP A 202 -4.28 5.07 30.36
N TRP A 203 -3.38 4.10 30.17
CA TRP A 203 -2.29 3.79 31.09
C TRP A 203 -1.20 4.89 31.13
N LEU A 204 -0.94 5.61 30.03
CA LEU A 204 0.13 6.61 29.94
C LEU A 204 -0.31 8.04 30.33
N LEU A 205 -1.57 8.41 30.08
CA LEU A 205 -2.10 9.77 30.31
C LEU A 205 -3.19 9.87 31.40
N GLY A 206 -3.66 8.74 31.94
CA GLY A 206 -4.71 8.69 32.97
C GLY A 206 -4.26 9.04 34.40
N GLY A 207 -5.23 9.18 35.32
CA GLY A 207 -5.09 9.71 36.69
C GLY A 207 -4.20 8.94 37.66
N ASN A 208 -2.88 8.92 37.38
CA ASN A 208 -1.76 8.87 38.32
C ASN A 208 -0.41 8.88 37.55
N THR A 209 -0.29 9.68 36.48
CA THR A 209 0.93 9.80 35.65
C THR A 209 2.15 10.23 36.47
N VAL A 210 1.97 11.16 37.41
CA VAL A 210 3.04 11.62 38.31
C VAL A 210 3.55 10.48 39.21
N LEU A 211 2.69 9.58 39.70
CA LEU A 211 3.09 8.41 40.49
C LEU A 211 3.81 7.36 39.62
N ARG A 212 3.37 7.16 38.38
CA ARG A 212 3.99 6.19 37.45
C ARG A 212 5.35 6.67 36.93
N VAL A 213 5.45 7.96 36.56
CA VAL A 213 6.70 8.64 36.18
C VAL A 213 7.63 8.76 37.40
N GLY A 214 7.08 9.00 38.59
CA GLY A 214 7.82 8.98 39.85
C GLY A 214 8.40 7.60 40.19
N VAL A 215 7.63 6.52 40.06
CA VAL A 215 8.11 5.13 40.27
C VAL A 215 9.11 4.72 39.18
N LEU A 216 8.96 5.20 37.94
CA LEU A 216 9.90 4.97 36.85
C LEU A 216 11.22 5.74 37.06
N LEU A 217 11.15 7.03 37.42
CA LEU A 217 12.31 7.85 37.79
C LEU A 217 12.99 7.34 39.07
N LEU A 218 12.22 6.74 40.00
CA LEU A 218 12.77 6.09 41.18
C LEU A 218 13.43 4.76 40.82
N PHE A 219 12.86 3.94 39.94
CA PHE A 219 13.50 2.74 39.40
C PHE A 219 14.79 3.07 38.62
N LEU A 220 14.79 4.13 37.80
CA LEU A 220 15.95 4.60 37.03
C LEU A 220 17.01 5.27 37.91
N GLY A 221 16.57 6.09 38.86
CA GLY A 221 17.40 6.73 39.87
C GLY A 221 18.06 5.71 40.79
N LEU A 222 17.35 4.65 41.20
CA LEU A 222 17.92 3.55 41.98
C LEU A 222 18.92 2.73 41.15
N ALA A 223 18.72 2.58 39.84
CA ALA A 223 19.67 1.94 38.95
C ALA A 223 20.96 2.79 38.74
N PHE A 224 20.83 4.11 38.56
CA PHE A 224 21.99 5.03 38.47
C PHE A 224 22.70 5.22 39.81
N LEU A 225 21.95 5.18 40.92
CA LEU A 225 22.50 5.23 42.27
C LEU A 225 23.18 3.91 42.65
N LEU A 226 22.64 2.75 42.26
CA LEU A 226 23.31 1.46 42.40
C LEU A 226 24.63 1.46 41.62
N ARG A 227 24.65 2.00 40.39
CA ARG A 227 25.86 2.18 39.58
C ARG A 227 26.87 3.15 40.22
N TYR A 228 26.44 4.35 40.62
CA TYR A 228 27.30 5.34 41.29
C TYR A 228 27.85 4.83 42.63
N ALA A 229 27.04 4.08 43.39
CA ALA A 229 27.46 3.48 44.66
C ALA A 229 28.45 2.33 44.46
N THR A 230 28.33 1.54 43.38
CA THR A 230 29.32 0.52 43.03
C THR A 230 30.60 1.09 42.42
N GLU A 231 30.53 2.24 41.75
CA GLU A 231 31.68 2.88 41.09
C GLU A 231 32.48 3.84 42.01
N GLY A 232 31.85 4.45 43.04
CA GLY A 232 32.43 5.59 43.76
C GLY A 232 32.50 5.52 45.30
N MET A 233 32.02 4.47 45.96
CA MET A 233 31.95 4.40 47.43
C MET A 233 32.80 3.25 48.01
N THR A 234 33.63 3.53 49.02
CA THR A 234 34.41 2.56 49.80
C THR A 234 33.55 1.81 50.83
N MET A 235 32.43 1.22 50.42
CA MET A 235 31.55 0.37 51.26
C MET A 235 31.83 -1.12 51.01
N PRO A 236 31.49 -2.04 51.94
CA PRO A 236 31.54 -3.48 51.67
C PRO A 236 30.68 -3.84 50.44
N PRO A 237 31.15 -4.74 49.56
CA PRO A 237 30.53 -5.00 48.25
C PRO A 237 29.08 -5.52 48.32
N GLN A 238 28.69 -6.10 49.46
CA GLN A 238 27.35 -6.66 49.68
C GLN A 238 26.29 -5.60 50.04
N GLY A 239 26.72 -4.42 50.52
CA GLY A 239 25.84 -3.39 51.10
C GLY A 239 24.75 -2.88 50.14
N PRO A 240 25.08 -2.49 48.90
CA PRO A 240 24.08 -2.00 47.95
C PRO A 240 23.02 -3.04 47.57
N TYR A 241 23.40 -4.31 47.42
CA TYR A 241 22.49 -5.42 47.08
C TYR A 241 21.54 -5.76 48.23
N ILE A 242 22.05 -5.79 49.45
CA ILE A 242 21.24 -5.97 50.67
C ILE A 242 20.28 -4.79 50.85
N GLY A 243 20.74 -3.56 50.59
CA GLY A 243 19.90 -2.35 50.63
C GLY A 243 18.76 -2.40 49.61
N THR A 244 19.03 -2.82 48.38
CA THR A 244 17.99 -2.98 47.36
C THR A 244 17.02 -4.13 47.67
N ALA A 245 17.51 -5.24 48.22
CA ALA A 245 16.66 -6.36 48.64
C ALA A 245 15.76 -5.97 49.82
N ALA A 246 16.29 -5.25 50.81
CA ALA A 246 15.53 -4.73 51.94
C ALA A 246 14.46 -3.73 51.50
N ALA A 247 14.80 -2.83 50.55
CA ALA A 247 13.81 -1.93 49.95
C ALA A 247 12.70 -2.70 49.21
N ALA A 248 13.04 -3.77 48.49
CA ALA A 248 12.04 -4.60 47.81
C ALA A 248 11.12 -5.36 48.78
N LEU A 249 11.67 -5.90 49.87
CA LEU A 249 10.88 -6.50 50.96
C LEU A 249 10.00 -5.47 51.68
N ALA A 250 10.47 -4.24 51.86
CA ALA A 250 9.67 -3.14 52.39
C ALA A 250 8.50 -2.78 51.48
N LEU A 251 8.69 -2.77 50.15
CA LEU A 251 7.62 -2.57 49.17
C LEU A 251 6.57 -3.69 49.24
N LEU A 252 7.01 -4.95 49.41
CA LEU A 252 6.11 -6.09 49.60
C LEU A 252 5.31 -5.98 50.91
N GLY A 253 5.97 -5.63 52.02
CA GLY A 253 5.33 -5.45 53.33
C GLY A 253 4.33 -4.29 53.33
N LEU A 254 4.68 -3.17 52.70
CA LEU A 254 3.79 -2.01 52.55
C LEU A 254 2.61 -2.35 51.63
N GLY A 255 2.86 -3.11 50.57
CA GLY A 255 1.82 -3.65 49.69
C GLY A 255 0.89 -4.64 50.40
N TRP A 256 1.41 -5.48 51.29
CA TRP A 256 0.60 -6.40 52.12
C TRP A 256 -0.27 -5.63 53.11
N TRP A 257 0.27 -4.58 53.74
CA TRP A 257 -0.49 -3.72 54.66
C TRP A 257 -1.59 -2.93 53.95
N LEU A 258 -1.33 -2.42 52.74
CA LEU A 258 -2.32 -1.65 51.97
C LEU A 258 -3.41 -2.49 51.30
N ARG A 259 -3.32 -3.83 51.32
CA ARG A 259 -4.20 -4.72 50.54
C ARG A 259 -5.70 -4.52 50.81
N HIS A 260 -6.07 -4.18 52.04
CA HIS A 260 -7.47 -3.94 52.42
C HIS A 260 -7.92 -2.49 52.25
N ARG A 261 -6.99 -1.53 52.14
CA ARG A 261 -7.31 -0.10 52.04
C ARG A 261 -7.30 0.43 50.61
N ARG A 262 -6.35 -0.02 49.78
CA ARG A 262 -6.18 0.39 48.38
C ARG A 262 -5.72 -0.81 47.54
N PRO A 263 -6.64 -1.71 47.13
CA PRO A 263 -6.30 -2.99 46.53
C PRO A 263 -5.48 -2.84 45.22
N ALA A 264 -5.84 -1.89 44.36
CA ALA A 264 -5.10 -1.65 43.11
C ALA A 264 -3.68 -1.09 43.33
N TYR A 265 -3.50 -0.21 44.32
CA TYR A 265 -2.19 0.35 44.68
C TYR A 265 -1.30 -0.70 45.35
N ALA A 266 -1.87 -1.53 46.22
CA ALA A 266 -1.20 -2.65 46.87
C ALA A 266 -0.65 -3.66 45.86
N LEU A 267 -1.43 -4.02 44.83
CA LEU A 267 -1.01 -4.98 43.80
C LEU A 267 0.16 -4.46 42.93
N ILE A 268 0.18 -3.17 42.59
CA ILE A 268 1.29 -2.55 41.83
C ILE A 268 2.57 -2.52 42.67
N LEU A 269 2.44 -2.19 43.95
CA LEU A 269 3.58 -2.14 44.87
C LEU A 269 4.15 -3.54 45.14
N GLN A 270 3.27 -4.54 45.34
CA GLN A 270 3.66 -5.95 45.49
C GLN A 270 4.33 -6.47 44.21
N GLY A 271 3.75 -6.21 43.03
CA GLY A 271 4.35 -6.59 41.75
C GLY A 271 5.72 -5.95 41.51
N THR A 272 5.88 -4.66 41.85
CA THR A 272 7.17 -3.95 41.77
C THR A 272 8.20 -4.53 42.73
N GLY A 273 7.79 -4.85 43.97
CA GLY A 273 8.65 -5.51 44.95
C GLY A 273 9.15 -6.89 44.47
N ILE A 274 8.26 -7.71 43.88
CA ILE A 274 8.64 -8.99 43.27
C ILE A 274 9.63 -8.79 42.11
N ALA A 275 9.39 -7.80 41.23
CA ALA A 275 10.26 -7.53 40.09
C ALA A 275 11.67 -7.05 40.51
N VAL A 276 11.75 -6.17 41.51
CA VAL A 276 13.03 -5.71 42.07
C VAL A 276 13.77 -6.86 42.77
N LEU A 277 13.08 -7.77 43.46
CA LEU A 277 13.70 -8.98 44.01
C LEU A 277 14.28 -9.87 42.90
N TYR A 278 13.54 -10.13 41.83
CA TYR A 278 14.04 -10.88 40.67
C TYR A 278 15.30 -10.23 40.08
N LEU A 279 15.26 -8.91 39.85
CA LEU A 279 16.38 -8.16 39.30
C LEU A 279 17.60 -8.19 40.24
N THR A 280 17.39 -8.08 41.54
CA THR A 280 18.46 -8.10 42.55
C THR A 280 19.13 -9.48 42.60
N VAL A 281 18.34 -10.56 42.58
CA VAL A 281 18.86 -11.94 42.56
C VAL A 281 19.59 -12.22 41.25
N PHE A 282 19.03 -11.80 40.11
CA PHE A 282 19.69 -11.90 38.80
C PHE A 282 21.01 -11.11 38.75
N ALA A 283 20.99 -9.86 39.22
CA ALA A 283 22.18 -9.01 39.26
C ALA A 283 23.28 -9.60 40.14
N SER A 284 22.91 -10.27 41.23
CA SER A 284 23.84 -10.96 42.12
C SER A 284 24.50 -12.19 41.47
N ILE A 285 23.77 -12.93 40.62
CA ILE A 285 24.27 -14.15 39.95
C ILE A 285 25.07 -13.82 38.68
N LYS A 286 24.67 -12.80 37.90
CA LYS A 286 25.23 -12.52 36.56
C LYS A 286 25.97 -11.18 36.44
N LEU A 287 25.45 -10.09 37.01
CA LEU A 287 26.02 -8.74 36.82
C LEU A 287 27.21 -8.48 37.75
N TYR A 288 27.13 -8.89 39.02
CA TYR A 288 28.22 -8.70 39.98
C TYR A 288 29.51 -9.41 39.56
N PRO A 289 29.51 -10.71 39.20
CA PRO A 289 30.75 -11.38 38.77
C PRO A 289 31.33 -10.79 37.49
N ALA A 290 30.49 -10.24 36.60
CA ALA A 290 30.92 -9.58 35.38
C ALA A 290 31.62 -8.23 35.64
N MET A 291 31.28 -7.54 36.74
CA MET A 291 31.83 -6.21 37.08
C MET A 291 33.01 -6.26 38.06
N ASN A 292 33.09 -7.30 38.90
CA ASN A 292 34.11 -7.45 39.94
C ASN A 292 35.06 -8.64 39.67
N HIS A 293 35.63 -8.70 38.47
CA HIS A 293 36.67 -9.65 38.08
C HIS A 293 36.38 -11.13 38.40
N GLY A 294 35.12 -11.57 38.29
CA GLY A 294 34.72 -12.97 38.50
C GLY A 294 34.42 -13.35 39.96
N GLU A 295 34.46 -12.41 40.91
CA GLU A 295 34.02 -12.68 42.28
C GLU A 295 32.53 -13.02 42.32
N VAL A 296 32.17 -14.14 42.96
CA VAL A 296 30.79 -14.62 43.04
C VAL A 296 30.16 -14.15 44.34
N LEU A 297 29.11 -13.33 44.25
CA LEU A 297 28.35 -12.86 45.41
C LEU A 297 27.39 -13.94 45.96
N ILE A 298 26.69 -14.65 45.05
CA ILE A 298 25.78 -15.75 45.38
C ILE A 298 26.06 -16.90 44.42
N ASP A 299 26.21 -18.11 44.94
CA ASP A 299 26.38 -19.32 44.14
C ASP A 299 25.19 -19.51 43.16
N PRO A 300 25.40 -19.85 41.87
CA PRO A 300 24.32 -20.00 40.90
C PRO A 300 23.24 -21.00 41.30
N GLN A 301 23.57 -22.08 42.03
CA GLN A 301 22.57 -23.03 42.52
C GLN A 301 21.75 -22.42 43.66
N ALA A 302 22.39 -21.72 44.60
CA ALA A 302 21.70 -20.97 45.65
C ALA A 302 20.80 -19.86 45.08
N GLY A 303 21.27 -19.17 44.04
CA GLY A 303 20.52 -18.16 43.31
C GLY A 303 19.30 -18.74 42.57
N PHE A 304 19.44 -19.92 41.97
CA PHE A 304 18.32 -20.64 41.37
C PHE A 304 17.28 -21.06 42.41
N VAL A 305 17.71 -21.59 43.56
CA VAL A 305 16.81 -21.92 44.68
C VAL A 305 16.07 -20.68 45.18
N LEU A 306 16.74 -19.53 45.25
CA LEU A 306 16.13 -18.26 45.65
C LEU A 306 15.10 -17.77 44.63
N LEU A 307 15.35 -17.91 43.32
CA LEU A 307 14.36 -17.63 42.28
C LEU A 307 13.14 -18.55 42.41
N VAL A 308 13.34 -19.85 42.66
CA VAL A 308 12.24 -20.79 42.92
C VAL A 308 11.46 -20.39 44.17
N ALA A 309 12.12 -20.00 45.25
CA ALA A 309 11.45 -19.52 46.46
C ALA A 309 10.62 -18.25 46.19
N VAL A 310 11.13 -17.30 45.39
CA VAL A 310 10.39 -16.10 44.98
C VAL A 310 9.18 -16.46 44.10
N THR A 311 9.31 -17.42 43.16
CA THR A 311 8.17 -17.90 42.34
C THR A 311 7.08 -18.53 43.20
N LEU A 312 7.45 -19.39 44.16
CA LEU A 312 6.53 -20.09 45.04
C LEU A 312 5.83 -19.12 45.99
N PHE A 313 6.59 -18.17 46.57
CA PHE A 313 6.05 -17.11 47.41
C PHE A 313 5.06 -16.21 46.64
N SER A 314 5.39 -15.87 45.38
CA SER A 314 4.50 -15.13 44.49
C SER A 314 3.23 -15.94 44.17
N ALA A 315 3.34 -17.23 43.86
CA ALA A 315 2.17 -18.10 43.62
C ALA A 315 1.26 -18.21 44.85
N ILE A 316 1.83 -18.35 46.05
CA ILE A 316 1.08 -18.38 47.32
C ILE A 316 0.35 -17.05 47.54
N LEU A 317 1.03 -15.91 47.36
CA LEU A 317 0.40 -14.59 47.46
C LEU A 317 -0.74 -14.40 46.46
N ALA A 318 -0.63 -14.98 45.27
CA ALA A 318 -1.66 -14.88 44.25
C ALA A 318 -2.92 -15.70 44.61
N ILE A 319 -2.73 -16.89 45.18
CA ILE A 319 -3.83 -17.74 45.66
C ILE A 319 -4.52 -17.10 46.86
N LEU A 320 -3.74 -16.57 47.82
CA LEU A 320 -4.29 -15.94 49.03
C LEU A 320 -5.06 -14.64 48.76
N GLN A 321 -4.74 -13.94 47.66
CA GLN A 321 -5.37 -12.67 47.29
C GLN A 321 -6.35 -12.79 46.11
N ASP A 322 -6.62 -14.01 45.62
CA ASP A 322 -7.43 -14.30 44.42
C ASP A 322 -7.06 -13.41 43.21
N ALA A 323 -5.75 -13.18 43.02
CA ALA A 323 -5.21 -12.19 42.09
C ALA A 323 -4.59 -12.84 40.85
N LEU A 324 -5.36 -12.93 39.75
CA LEU A 324 -4.90 -13.53 38.48
C LEU A 324 -3.61 -12.89 37.94
N GLY A 325 -3.46 -11.57 38.07
CA GLY A 325 -2.27 -10.85 37.60
C GLY A 325 -0.98 -11.28 38.31
N LEU A 326 -1.08 -11.60 39.60
CA LEU A 326 0.07 -12.06 40.41
C LEU A 326 0.37 -13.54 40.11
N ALA A 327 -0.65 -14.36 39.84
CA ALA A 327 -0.50 -15.76 39.42
C ALA A 327 0.14 -15.87 38.02
N ALA A 328 -0.25 -15.01 37.08
CA ALA A 328 0.34 -14.95 35.75
C ALA A 328 1.82 -14.51 35.81
N ALA A 329 2.14 -13.50 36.63
CA ALA A 329 3.53 -13.08 36.86
C ALA A 329 4.38 -14.18 37.50
N ALA A 330 3.82 -14.92 38.46
CA ALA A 330 4.49 -16.07 39.10
C ALA A 330 4.77 -17.20 38.09
N ALA A 331 3.78 -17.55 37.25
CA ALA A 331 3.91 -18.61 36.25
C ALA A 331 4.91 -18.24 35.14
N LEU A 332 4.85 -17.00 34.63
CA LEU A 332 5.82 -16.48 33.65
C LEU A 332 7.24 -16.43 34.23
N GLY A 333 7.39 -15.93 35.46
CA GLY A 333 8.67 -15.92 36.17
C GLY A 333 9.21 -17.34 36.42
N GLY A 334 8.33 -18.30 36.73
CA GLY A 334 8.68 -19.71 36.93
C GLY A 334 9.22 -20.38 35.66
N PHE A 335 8.55 -20.22 34.51
CA PHE A 335 9.09 -20.75 33.25
C PHE A 335 10.35 -20.00 32.76
N ALA A 336 10.52 -18.72 33.14
CA ALA A 336 11.70 -17.92 32.78
C ALA A 336 12.93 -18.17 33.66
N ALA A 337 12.75 -18.56 34.93
CA ALA A 337 13.85 -18.68 35.90
C ALA A 337 14.98 -19.65 35.46
N PRO A 338 14.69 -20.86 34.93
CA PRO A 338 15.75 -21.75 34.42
C PRO A 338 16.50 -21.16 33.22
N ILE A 339 15.82 -20.40 32.37
CA ILE A 339 16.44 -19.76 31.19
C ILE A 339 17.41 -18.66 31.65
N LEU A 340 16.99 -17.83 32.61
CA LEU A 340 17.79 -16.73 33.13
C LEU A 340 18.98 -17.20 34.00
N ALA A 341 18.82 -18.30 34.73
CA ALA A 341 19.85 -18.86 35.60
C ALA A 341 20.80 -19.83 34.87
N SER A 342 20.49 -20.23 33.63
CA SER A 342 21.29 -21.24 32.92
C SER A 342 22.75 -20.82 32.71
N THR A 343 23.65 -21.73 33.07
CA THR A 343 25.11 -21.64 32.86
C THR A 343 25.57 -22.53 31.69
N GLY A 344 24.65 -23.16 30.94
CA GLY A 344 24.95 -24.02 29.80
C GLY A 344 25.24 -25.50 30.13
N GLY A 345 25.15 -25.92 31.40
CA GLY A 345 25.33 -27.31 31.84
C GLY A 345 24.07 -28.16 31.58
N GLY A 346 24.06 -28.92 30.49
CA GLY A 346 22.86 -29.57 29.95
C GLY A 346 22.43 -30.87 30.66
N SER A 347 21.40 -30.77 31.51
CA SER A 347 20.60 -31.91 31.96
C SER A 347 19.11 -31.65 31.66
N HIS A 348 18.61 -32.25 30.59
CA HIS A 348 17.18 -32.14 30.22
C HIS A 348 16.27 -32.77 31.28
N VAL A 349 16.75 -33.79 31.99
CA VAL A 349 16.02 -34.42 33.09
C VAL A 349 15.75 -33.43 34.22
N ALA A 350 16.74 -32.59 34.59
CA ALA A 350 16.55 -31.57 35.62
C ALA A 350 15.55 -30.49 35.16
N LEU A 351 15.67 -30.04 33.91
CA LEU A 351 14.76 -29.04 33.33
C LEU A 351 13.32 -29.56 33.23
N PHE A 352 13.12 -30.77 32.71
CA PHE A 352 11.79 -31.37 32.56
C PHE A 352 11.20 -31.80 33.90
N SER A 353 12.01 -32.19 34.89
CA SER A 353 11.54 -32.42 36.27
C SER A 353 11.08 -31.12 36.93
N TYR A 354 11.77 -30.01 36.71
CA TYR A 354 11.34 -28.69 37.17
C TYR A 354 10.02 -28.27 36.50
N PHE A 355 9.88 -28.47 35.18
CA PHE A 355 8.61 -28.21 34.50
C PHE A 355 7.51 -29.16 34.96
N ALA A 356 7.80 -30.42 35.26
CA ALA A 356 6.83 -31.34 35.85
C ALA A 356 6.30 -30.81 37.20
N LEU A 357 7.18 -30.27 38.04
CA LEU A 357 6.79 -29.65 39.31
C LEU A 357 5.92 -28.40 39.10
N LEU A 358 6.30 -27.53 38.16
CA LEU A 358 5.54 -26.32 37.84
C LEU A 358 4.16 -26.68 37.25
N ASN A 359 4.11 -27.65 36.33
CA ASN A 359 2.86 -28.18 35.77
C ASN A 359 2.00 -28.90 36.79
N ALA A 360 2.58 -29.58 37.78
CA ALA A 360 1.84 -30.15 38.90
C ALA A 360 1.18 -29.05 39.74
N GLY A 361 1.85 -27.90 39.91
CA GLY A 361 1.27 -26.70 40.52
C GLY A 361 0.10 -26.13 39.72
N ILE A 362 0.25 -26.00 38.38
CA ILE A 362 -0.83 -25.55 37.50
C ILE A 362 -2.01 -26.56 37.52
N PHE A 363 -1.72 -27.86 37.49
CA PHE A 363 -2.71 -28.93 37.59
C PHE A 363 -3.47 -28.89 38.92
N ALA A 364 -2.76 -28.70 40.04
CA ALA A 364 -3.37 -28.55 41.36
C ALA A 364 -4.27 -27.30 41.42
N ILE A 365 -3.84 -26.18 40.85
CA ILE A 365 -4.67 -24.97 40.75
C ILE A 365 -5.88 -25.24 39.85
N ALA A 366 -5.73 -25.93 38.71
CA ALA A 366 -6.81 -26.28 37.80
C ALA A 366 -7.87 -27.19 38.45
N TRP A 367 -7.49 -27.97 39.47
CA TRP A 367 -8.43 -28.72 40.31
C TRP A 367 -9.37 -27.78 41.10
N PHE A 368 -8.87 -26.63 41.54
CA PHE A 368 -9.55 -25.68 42.44
C PHE A 368 -10.00 -24.35 41.80
N LYS A 369 -9.53 -23.97 40.61
CA LYS A 369 -9.90 -22.74 39.87
C LYS A 369 -9.80 -22.97 38.35
N ALA A 370 -10.79 -22.54 37.57
CA ALA A 370 -10.82 -22.68 36.10
C ALA A 370 -10.15 -21.50 35.35
N TRP A 371 -8.91 -21.13 35.72
CA TRP A 371 -8.21 -20.00 35.08
C TRP A 371 -7.55 -20.40 33.75
N ARG A 372 -8.25 -20.15 32.64
CA ARG A 372 -7.77 -20.47 31.27
C ARG A 372 -6.38 -19.89 30.97
N LEU A 373 -6.12 -18.64 31.34
CA LEU A 373 -4.85 -17.97 31.06
C LEU A 373 -3.65 -18.71 31.68
N LEU A 374 -3.83 -19.29 32.88
CA LEU A 374 -2.78 -20.04 33.57
C LEU A 374 -2.48 -21.37 32.86
N ASN A 375 -3.52 -22.08 32.42
CA ASN A 375 -3.38 -23.34 31.66
C ASN A 375 -2.65 -23.10 30.33
N LEU A 376 -2.92 -21.98 29.65
CA LEU A 376 -2.24 -21.63 28.40
C LEU A 376 -0.77 -21.27 28.62
N ILE A 377 -0.45 -20.47 29.65
CA ILE A 377 0.95 -20.17 30.01
C ILE A 377 1.71 -21.47 30.28
N GLY A 378 1.10 -22.41 31.00
CA GLY A 378 1.64 -23.75 31.20
C GLY A 378 1.88 -24.51 29.89
N PHE A 379 0.85 -24.60 29.05
CA PHE A 379 0.87 -25.37 27.81
C PHE A 379 1.97 -24.89 26.87
N PHE A 380 2.02 -23.58 26.62
CA PHE A 380 3.04 -22.98 25.76
C PHE A 380 4.42 -23.00 26.39
N GLY A 381 4.55 -22.78 27.70
CA GLY A 381 5.82 -22.90 28.41
C GLY A 381 6.40 -24.31 28.28
N THR A 382 5.58 -25.34 28.48
CA THR A 382 6.02 -26.74 28.51
C THR A 382 6.31 -27.29 27.11
N PHE A 383 5.33 -27.23 26.20
CA PHE A 383 5.51 -27.77 24.85
C PHE A 383 6.38 -26.87 23.98
N GLY A 384 6.35 -25.54 24.16
CA GLY A 384 7.18 -24.62 23.40
C GLY A 384 8.67 -24.76 23.75
N ILE A 385 9.01 -24.80 25.03
CA ILE A 385 10.40 -25.02 25.46
C ILE A 385 10.82 -26.47 25.18
N GLY A 386 9.92 -27.44 25.35
CA GLY A 386 10.17 -28.85 25.00
C GLY A 386 10.47 -29.06 23.51
N LEU A 387 9.70 -28.41 22.62
CA LEU A 387 9.95 -28.42 21.17
C LEU A 387 11.26 -27.72 20.81
N ALA A 388 11.54 -26.57 21.42
CA ALA A 388 12.78 -25.84 21.19
C ALA A 388 14.03 -26.65 21.60
N TRP A 389 13.93 -27.41 22.69
CA TRP A 389 14.96 -28.37 23.09
C TRP A 389 15.03 -29.57 22.13
N GLY A 390 13.88 -30.17 21.78
CA GLY A 390 13.81 -31.31 20.88
C GLY A 390 14.45 -31.06 19.51
N LEU A 391 14.23 -29.86 18.94
CA LEU A 391 14.81 -29.47 17.66
C LEU A 391 16.32 -29.18 17.71
N ARG A 392 16.86 -28.82 18.88
CA ARG A 392 18.24 -28.35 19.03
C ARG A 392 19.18 -29.36 19.67
N SER A 393 18.66 -30.30 20.47
CA SER A 393 19.47 -31.07 21.41
C SER A 393 19.05 -32.52 21.60
N TYR A 394 17.99 -33.01 20.94
CA TYR A 394 17.58 -34.41 21.03
C TYR A 394 18.50 -35.35 20.23
N GLN A 395 18.80 -36.51 20.79
CA GLN A 395 19.46 -37.62 20.11
C GLN A 395 18.73 -38.94 20.43
N PRO A 396 18.73 -39.95 19.53
CA PRO A 396 18.00 -41.21 19.72
C PRO A 396 18.33 -41.93 21.04
N GLU A 397 19.55 -41.77 21.56
CA GLU A 397 20.03 -42.35 22.81
C GLU A 397 19.28 -41.78 24.04
N LEU A 398 18.73 -40.56 23.92
CA LEU A 398 17.94 -39.91 24.97
C LEU A 398 16.47 -40.35 24.97
N PHE A 399 16.06 -41.24 24.06
CA PHE A 399 14.68 -41.74 23.95
C PHE A 399 14.14 -42.22 25.31
N GLY A 400 14.86 -43.11 25.99
CA GLY A 400 14.41 -43.71 27.25
C GLY A 400 14.22 -42.71 28.40
N THR A 401 14.90 -41.56 28.35
CA THR A 401 14.74 -40.49 29.36
C THR A 401 13.76 -39.39 28.94
N THR A 402 13.44 -39.28 27.66
CA THR A 402 12.59 -38.21 27.10
C THR A 402 11.13 -38.67 26.95
N GLU A 403 10.93 -39.89 26.48
CA GLU A 403 9.60 -40.49 26.25
C GLU A 403 8.69 -40.43 27.50
N PRO A 404 9.17 -40.76 28.73
CA PRO A 404 8.32 -40.69 29.91
C PRO A 404 7.81 -39.28 30.22
N PHE A 405 8.61 -38.24 29.96
CA PHE A 405 8.19 -36.85 30.15
C PHE A 405 7.18 -36.41 29.09
N LEU A 406 7.36 -36.83 27.83
CA LEU A 406 6.40 -36.53 26.77
C LEU A 406 5.03 -37.16 27.07
N VAL A 407 5.01 -38.43 27.49
CA VAL A 407 3.79 -39.11 27.93
C VAL A 407 3.18 -38.42 29.16
N LEU A 408 4.00 -38.06 30.16
CA LEU A 408 3.54 -37.38 31.37
C LEU A 408 2.89 -36.02 31.04
N PHE A 409 3.53 -35.19 30.22
CA PHE A 409 2.99 -33.90 29.82
C PHE A 409 1.74 -34.05 28.95
N PHE A 410 1.73 -34.99 28.00
CA PHE A 410 0.56 -35.33 27.21
C PHE A 410 -0.63 -35.70 28.09
N LEU A 411 -0.46 -36.62 29.03
CA LEU A 411 -1.52 -37.03 29.96
C LEU A 411 -1.94 -35.90 30.90
N THR A 412 -0.99 -35.08 31.38
CA THR A 412 -1.28 -33.93 32.25
C THR A 412 -2.17 -32.92 31.52
N TYR A 413 -1.89 -32.57 30.26
CA TYR A 413 -2.70 -31.61 29.52
C TYR A 413 -4.03 -32.19 29.02
N VAL A 414 -4.10 -33.48 28.69
CA VAL A 414 -5.39 -34.17 28.49
C VAL A 414 -6.23 -34.12 29.77
N ALA A 415 -5.64 -34.36 30.93
CA ALA A 415 -6.33 -34.30 32.22
C ALA A 415 -6.75 -32.87 32.60
N ILE A 416 -5.92 -31.84 32.37
CA ILE A 416 -6.28 -30.42 32.56
C ILE A 416 -7.46 -30.04 31.67
N GLY A 417 -7.46 -30.47 30.40
CA GLY A 417 -8.57 -30.24 29.47
C GLY A 417 -9.88 -30.89 29.96
N LEU A 418 -9.80 -32.12 30.47
CA LEU A 418 -10.95 -32.82 31.05
C LEU A 418 -11.44 -32.20 32.37
N LEU A 419 -10.54 -31.74 33.24
CA LEU A 419 -10.89 -31.07 34.51
C LEU A 419 -11.51 -29.70 34.28
N PHE A 420 -10.97 -28.93 33.32
CA PHE A 420 -11.53 -27.66 32.90
C PHE A 420 -12.96 -27.84 32.36
N ALA A 421 -13.17 -28.81 31.47
CA ALA A 421 -14.49 -29.15 30.95
C ALA A 421 -15.45 -29.60 32.06
N ARG A 422 -15.02 -30.52 32.94
CA ARG A 422 -15.83 -31.00 34.08
C ARG A 422 -16.26 -29.87 35.01
N ARG A 423 -15.37 -28.91 35.27
CA ARG A 423 -15.64 -27.81 36.20
C ARG A 423 -16.56 -26.76 35.61
N ARG A 424 -16.32 -26.31 34.38
CA ARG A 424 -17.22 -25.40 33.67
C ARG A 424 -18.61 -26.01 33.50
N LEU A 425 -18.70 -27.32 33.22
CA LEU A 425 -19.97 -28.06 33.16
C LEU A 425 -20.67 -28.20 34.52
N ARG A 426 -19.95 -28.11 35.66
CA ARG A 426 -20.54 -28.08 37.01
C ARG A 426 -21.01 -26.70 37.44
N GLU A 427 -20.34 -25.64 36.98
CA GLU A 427 -20.69 -24.25 37.28
C GLU A 427 -21.85 -23.73 36.40
N ALA A 428 -22.13 -24.39 35.26
CA ALA A 428 -23.27 -24.12 34.40
C ALA A 428 -24.58 -24.74 34.96
N ALA A 429 -25.28 -24.02 35.83
CA ALA A 429 -26.61 -24.39 36.31
C ALA A 429 -27.68 -24.12 35.22
N GLY A 430 -28.35 -25.18 34.75
CA GLY A 430 -29.53 -25.08 33.86
C GLY A 430 -29.55 -26.09 32.71
N ALA A 431 -29.51 -27.40 33.00
CA ALA A 431 -29.74 -28.43 31.99
C ALA A 431 -31.25 -28.56 31.69
N PRO A 432 -31.68 -28.78 30.44
CA PRO A 432 -33.09 -29.05 30.12
C PRO A 432 -33.54 -30.38 30.75
N GLU A 433 -34.78 -30.44 31.28
CA GLU A 433 -35.37 -31.65 31.86
C GLU A 433 -35.78 -32.70 30.80
N ASP A 434 -35.79 -32.34 29.51
CA ASP A 434 -36.12 -33.26 28.40
C ASP A 434 -34.90 -34.11 27.96
N ASP A 435 -35.01 -35.43 28.14
CA ASP A 435 -33.99 -36.45 27.81
C ASP A 435 -33.76 -36.71 26.29
N SER A 436 -34.23 -35.84 25.40
CA SER A 436 -34.10 -36.07 23.94
C SER A 436 -32.68 -35.79 23.42
N ARG A 437 -32.12 -36.74 22.64
CA ARG A 437 -30.75 -36.69 22.09
C ARG A 437 -30.44 -35.40 21.32
N GLU A 438 -31.42 -34.87 20.59
CA GLU A 438 -31.27 -33.64 19.78
C GLU A 438 -31.39 -32.34 20.61
N ALA A 439 -32.12 -32.34 21.73
CA ALA A 439 -32.21 -31.17 22.62
C ALA A 439 -30.93 -30.99 23.44
N LEU A 440 -30.35 -32.09 23.92
CA LEU A 440 -29.06 -32.09 24.63
C LEU A 440 -27.90 -31.67 23.72
N LEU A 441 -27.92 -32.08 22.45
CA LEU A 441 -26.95 -31.63 21.43
C LEU A 441 -27.04 -30.12 21.17
N ARG A 442 -28.24 -29.55 21.06
CA ARG A 442 -28.43 -28.10 20.85
C ARG A 442 -28.09 -27.27 22.08
N TRP A 443 -28.39 -27.76 23.28
CA TRP A 443 -28.01 -27.08 24.53
C TRP A 443 -26.49 -27.07 24.73
N SER A 444 -25.82 -28.22 24.53
CA SER A 444 -24.35 -28.31 24.62
C SER A 444 -23.62 -27.52 23.54
N ALA A 445 -24.14 -27.47 22.31
CA ALA A 445 -23.56 -26.65 21.23
C ALA A 445 -23.65 -25.13 21.47
N ARG A 446 -24.62 -24.66 22.28
CA ARG A 446 -24.80 -23.23 22.61
C ARG A 446 -23.90 -22.75 23.76
N GLN A 447 -23.37 -23.66 24.58
CA GLN A 447 -22.39 -23.33 25.62
C GLN A 447 -20.97 -23.51 25.06
N THR A 448 -20.47 -22.55 24.30
CA THR A 448 -19.14 -22.67 23.64
C THR A 448 -17.95 -22.57 24.62
N ASP A 449 -18.18 -22.15 25.86
CA ASP A 449 -17.13 -21.73 26.80
C ASP A 449 -16.66 -22.84 27.79
N TYR A 450 -17.09 -24.10 27.60
CA TYR A 450 -16.65 -25.23 28.45
C TYR A 450 -15.56 -26.12 27.83
N VAL A 451 -15.35 -26.10 26.51
CA VAL A 451 -14.26 -26.86 25.85
C VAL A 451 -13.15 -25.90 25.44
N ASP A 452 -11.97 -26.03 26.05
CA ASP A 452 -10.78 -25.35 25.55
C ASP A 452 -10.25 -26.07 24.30
N GLY A 453 -10.72 -25.64 23.13
CA GLY A 453 -10.32 -26.22 21.84
C GLY A 453 -8.81 -26.19 21.60
N THR A 454 -8.10 -25.22 22.21
CA THR A 454 -6.64 -25.09 22.09
C THR A 454 -5.94 -26.28 22.73
N VAL A 455 -6.37 -26.66 23.93
CA VAL A 455 -5.75 -27.76 24.68
C VAL A 455 -6.27 -29.11 24.16
N LEU A 456 -7.55 -29.21 23.80
CA LEU A 456 -8.15 -30.48 23.36
C LEU A 456 -7.61 -30.98 22.01
N PHE A 457 -7.45 -30.09 21.02
CA PHE A 457 -6.88 -30.44 19.71
C PHE A 457 -5.35 -30.23 19.65
N GLY A 458 -4.82 -29.26 20.38
CA GLY A 458 -3.38 -28.98 20.40
C GLY A 458 -2.57 -30.11 21.01
N THR A 459 -3.08 -30.77 22.06
CA THR A 459 -2.36 -31.85 22.75
C THR A 459 -2.11 -33.10 21.87
N PRO A 460 -3.10 -33.69 21.16
CA PRO A 460 -2.83 -34.79 20.23
C PRO A 460 -1.94 -34.41 19.04
N LEU A 461 -2.10 -33.20 18.51
CA LEU A 461 -1.34 -32.76 17.35
C LEU A 461 0.14 -32.54 17.70
N VAL A 462 0.41 -31.77 18.76
CA VAL A 462 1.77 -31.51 19.22
C VAL A 462 2.39 -32.77 19.82
N GLY A 463 1.61 -33.58 20.54
CA GLY A 463 2.03 -34.87 21.09
C GLY A 463 2.47 -35.85 20.01
N PHE A 464 1.64 -36.11 18.99
CA PHE A 464 2.00 -37.00 17.88
C PHE A 464 3.13 -36.43 17.01
N GLY A 465 3.17 -35.11 16.81
CA GLY A 465 4.26 -34.46 16.08
C GLY A 465 5.62 -34.64 16.76
N LEU A 466 5.68 -34.46 18.08
CA LEU A 466 6.88 -34.74 18.88
C LEU A 466 7.20 -36.24 18.89
N GLN A 467 6.19 -37.12 19.01
CA GLN A 467 6.36 -38.57 18.95
C GLN A 467 6.99 -39.02 17.63
N TYR A 468 6.46 -38.55 16.50
CA TYR A 468 6.96 -38.88 15.16
C TYR A 468 8.43 -38.48 15.00
N GLY A 469 8.80 -37.28 15.45
CA GLY A 469 10.19 -36.81 15.40
C GLY A 469 11.17 -37.65 16.24
N ILE A 470 10.68 -38.22 17.34
CA ILE A 470 11.46 -39.06 18.24
C ILE A 470 11.61 -40.49 17.67
N ILE A 471 10.58 -41.08 17.05
CA ILE A 471 10.57 -42.50 16.64
C ILE A 471 10.90 -42.78 15.17
N GLN A 472 11.17 -41.76 14.35
CA GLN A 472 11.43 -41.91 12.90
C GLN A 472 12.55 -42.91 12.53
N HIS A 473 13.40 -43.26 13.50
CA HIS A 473 14.51 -44.21 13.35
C HIS A 473 14.09 -45.68 13.48
N LEU A 474 12.84 -45.97 13.90
CA LEU A 474 12.33 -47.33 14.05
C LEU A 474 11.52 -47.75 12.82
N GLU A 475 11.85 -48.89 12.21
CA GLU A 475 11.12 -49.48 11.08
C GLU A 475 9.65 -49.72 11.49
N PHE A 476 8.70 -49.15 10.75
CA PHE A 476 7.26 -49.12 11.06
C PHE A 476 6.85 -48.38 12.35
N GLY A 477 7.76 -47.70 13.05
CA GLY A 477 7.46 -47.01 14.32
C GLY A 477 6.30 -46.00 14.19
N ALA A 478 6.29 -45.22 13.11
CA ALA A 478 5.21 -44.27 12.82
C ALA A 478 3.84 -44.94 12.60
N ALA A 479 3.80 -46.10 11.94
CA ALA A 479 2.57 -46.85 11.69
C ALA A 479 2.00 -47.41 13.00
N PHE A 480 2.84 -47.95 13.87
CA PHE A 480 2.42 -48.48 15.17
C PHE A 480 2.02 -47.38 16.16
N SER A 481 2.71 -46.23 16.18
CA SER A 481 2.30 -45.09 17.02
C SER A 481 0.99 -44.44 16.56
N ALA A 482 0.74 -44.38 15.23
CA ALA A 482 -0.55 -43.94 14.71
C ALA A 482 -1.67 -44.92 15.12
N LEU A 483 -1.45 -46.23 14.98
CA LEU A 483 -2.40 -47.24 15.43
C LEU A 483 -2.67 -47.14 16.94
N ALA A 484 -1.62 -46.99 17.77
CA ALA A 484 -1.73 -46.88 19.23
C ALA A 484 -2.50 -45.62 19.67
N LEU A 485 -2.25 -44.48 19.03
CA LEU A 485 -2.98 -43.24 19.29
C LEU A 485 -4.45 -43.35 18.84
N GLY A 486 -4.70 -43.99 17.71
CA GLY A 486 -6.05 -44.28 17.21
C GLY A 486 -6.86 -45.13 18.20
N LEU A 487 -6.23 -46.18 18.73
CA LEU A 487 -6.81 -47.05 19.76
C LEU A 487 -7.03 -46.30 21.08
N PHE A 488 -6.08 -45.48 21.54
CA PHE A 488 -6.19 -44.68 22.77
C PHE A 488 -7.44 -43.78 22.74
N TYR A 489 -7.66 -43.04 21.65
CA TYR A 489 -8.81 -42.16 21.54
C TYR A 489 -10.14 -42.90 21.36
N MET A 490 -10.15 -44.07 20.72
CA MET A 490 -11.32 -44.95 20.68
C MET A 490 -11.69 -45.48 22.09
N VAL A 491 -10.69 -45.85 22.89
CA VAL A 491 -10.90 -46.28 24.29
C VAL A 491 -11.39 -45.12 25.15
N LEU A 492 -10.80 -43.93 25.01
CA LEU A 492 -11.21 -42.73 25.74
C LEU A 492 -12.67 -42.34 25.40
N ALA A 493 -13.04 -42.40 24.11
CA ALA A 493 -14.42 -42.19 23.66
C ALA A 493 -15.39 -43.17 24.34
N ARG A 494 -15.00 -44.45 24.44
CA ARG A 494 -15.81 -45.48 25.09
C ARG A 494 -15.97 -45.28 26.60
N VAL A 495 -14.91 -44.85 27.29
CA VAL A 495 -14.95 -44.57 28.74
C VAL A 495 -15.82 -43.35 29.07
N LEU A 496 -15.73 -42.28 28.26
CA LEU A 496 -16.57 -41.09 28.42
C LEU A 496 -18.05 -41.37 28.09
N ALA A 497 -18.31 -42.16 27.04
CA ALA A 497 -19.67 -42.58 26.69
C ALA A 497 -20.37 -43.37 27.81
N GLY A 498 -19.62 -44.15 28.60
CA GLY A 498 -20.16 -44.95 29.70
C GLY A 498 -20.36 -44.21 31.03
N ARG A 499 -19.73 -43.04 31.26
CA ARG A 499 -19.75 -42.34 32.57
C ARG A 499 -20.52 -41.02 32.59
N THR A 500 -20.90 -40.48 31.44
CA THR A 500 -21.63 -39.20 31.34
C THR A 500 -22.93 -39.40 30.57
N ALA A 501 -24.08 -39.23 31.24
CA ALA A 501 -25.42 -39.36 30.67
C ALA A 501 -25.71 -38.23 29.65
N GLY A 502 -25.22 -38.37 28.41
CA GLY A 502 -25.51 -37.46 27.28
C GLY A 502 -24.87 -36.06 27.35
N ARG A 503 -24.42 -35.59 28.52
CA ARG A 503 -23.92 -34.22 28.76
C ARG A 503 -22.57 -33.87 28.10
N ALA A 504 -21.84 -34.86 27.55
CA ALA A 504 -20.52 -34.68 26.94
C ALA A 504 -20.40 -35.32 25.55
N LEU A 505 -21.51 -35.40 24.79
CA LEU A 505 -21.57 -36.13 23.50
C LEU A 505 -20.59 -35.57 22.45
N LEU A 506 -20.45 -34.25 22.37
CA LEU A 506 -19.50 -33.57 21.47
C LEU A 506 -18.05 -34.00 21.73
N LEU A 507 -17.67 -34.21 22.99
CA LEU A 507 -16.34 -34.66 23.38
C LEU A 507 -16.10 -36.13 22.96
N VAL A 508 -17.13 -36.98 23.08
CA VAL A 508 -17.09 -38.40 22.66
C VAL A 508 -16.95 -38.54 21.14
N GLU A 509 -17.73 -37.79 20.36
CA GLU A 509 -17.67 -37.79 18.89
C GLU A 509 -16.31 -37.28 18.38
N THR A 510 -15.77 -36.24 19.03
CA THR A 510 -14.43 -35.70 18.72
C THR A 510 -13.34 -36.75 18.96
N CYS A 511 -13.40 -37.52 20.05
CA CYS A 511 -12.45 -38.60 20.30
C CYS A 511 -12.58 -39.77 19.30
N LEU A 512 -13.80 -40.14 18.89
CA LEU A 512 -14.01 -41.25 17.95
C LEU A 512 -13.52 -40.91 16.54
N ALA A 513 -13.77 -39.68 16.07
CA ALA A 513 -13.27 -39.20 14.78
C ALA A 513 -11.74 -39.24 14.73
N LEU A 514 -11.07 -38.80 15.80
CA LEU A 514 -9.62 -38.83 15.91
C LEU A 514 -9.08 -40.27 15.81
N GLY A 515 -9.80 -41.25 16.36
CA GLY A 515 -9.45 -42.68 16.30
C GLY A 515 -9.42 -43.27 14.89
N VAL A 516 -10.44 -43.00 14.07
CA VAL A 516 -10.54 -43.53 12.70
C VAL A 516 -9.47 -42.95 11.78
N VAL A 517 -9.20 -41.66 11.91
CA VAL A 517 -8.18 -40.95 11.11
C VAL A 517 -6.81 -41.61 11.29
N PHE A 518 -6.37 -41.79 12.54
CA PHE A 518 -5.07 -42.41 12.81
C PHE A 518 -5.00 -43.89 12.39
N GLY A 519 -6.12 -44.62 12.32
CA GLY A 519 -6.16 -46.02 11.87
C GLY A 519 -5.95 -46.21 10.36
N THR A 520 -6.57 -45.36 9.53
CA THR A 520 -6.39 -45.42 8.06
C THR A 520 -4.98 -45.03 7.60
N LEU A 521 -4.32 -44.16 8.38
CA LEU A 521 -2.96 -43.68 8.10
C LEU A 521 -1.91 -44.80 8.18
N ALA A 522 -2.21 -45.95 8.81
CA ALA A 522 -1.26 -47.02 9.03
C ALA A 522 -0.88 -47.82 7.76
N ILE A 523 -1.79 -47.95 6.77
CA ILE A 523 -1.57 -48.73 5.53
C ILE A 523 -0.53 -48.10 4.59
N PRO A 524 -0.65 -46.81 4.20
CA PRO A 524 0.34 -46.17 3.33
C PRO A 524 1.71 -46.03 3.99
N LEU A 525 1.80 -46.13 5.32
CA LEU A 525 3.07 -46.19 6.04
C LEU A 525 3.74 -47.60 5.96
N GLY A 526 3.24 -48.54 5.12
CA GLY A 526 3.73 -49.93 5.07
C GLY A 526 3.84 -50.72 3.72
N LEU A 527 3.47 -50.24 2.50
CA LEU A 527 3.55 -51.00 1.21
C LEU A 527 4.01 -50.20 -0.05
N ASP A 528 4.44 -50.89 -1.14
CA ASP A 528 5.03 -50.35 -2.40
C ASP A 528 4.04 -49.66 -3.38
N ALA A 529 4.46 -48.60 -4.08
CA ALA A 529 3.58 -47.68 -4.83
C ALA A 529 2.98 -48.17 -6.17
N ARG A 530 3.66 -49.01 -6.98
CA ARG A 530 3.24 -49.31 -8.38
C ARG A 530 2.01 -50.23 -8.46
N TRP A 531 2.04 -51.37 -7.79
CA TRP A 531 0.92 -52.31 -7.74
C TRP A 531 -0.28 -51.76 -6.95
N THR A 532 -0.01 -50.90 -5.95
CA THR A 532 -1.03 -50.17 -5.20
C THR A 532 -1.87 -49.27 -6.11
N SER A 533 -1.27 -48.66 -7.15
CA SER A 533 -2.00 -47.79 -8.10
C SER A 533 -2.95 -48.54 -9.04
N ALA A 534 -2.49 -49.61 -9.69
CA ALA A 534 -3.29 -50.35 -10.66
C ALA A 534 -4.45 -51.12 -9.99
N ALA A 535 -4.20 -51.70 -8.81
CA ALA A 535 -5.22 -52.37 -8.02
C ALA A 535 -6.32 -51.39 -7.57
N TRP A 536 -5.94 -50.25 -6.98
CA TRP A 536 -6.91 -49.22 -6.56
C TRP A 536 -7.72 -48.62 -7.73
N ALA A 537 -7.15 -48.53 -8.93
CA ALA A 537 -7.84 -47.99 -10.12
C ALA A 537 -9.00 -48.89 -10.59
N VAL A 538 -8.70 -50.18 -10.73
CA VAL A 538 -9.67 -51.20 -11.19
C VAL A 538 -10.67 -51.51 -10.08
N GLU A 539 -10.20 -51.68 -8.84
CA GLU A 539 -11.05 -51.91 -7.67
C GLU A 539 -11.99 -50.73 -7.42
N GLY A 540 -11.50 -49.50 -7.52
CA GLY A 540 -12.31 -48.29 -7.46
C GLY A 540 -13.36 -48.23 -8.58
N ALA A 541 -13.04 -48.62 -9.82
CA ALA A 541 -14.01 -48.65 -10.92
C ALA A 541 -15.12 -49.71 -10.67
N GLY A 542 -14.73 -50.89 -10.16
CA GLY A 542 -15.64 -51.97 -9.82
C GLY A 542 -16.58 -51.61 -8.66
N ILE A 543 -16.04 -51.05 -7.57
CA ILE A 543 -16.83 -50.60 -6.41
C ILE A 543 -17.77 -49.45 -6.81
N PHE A 544 -17.34 -48.54 -7.70
CA PHE A 544 -18.20 -47.47 -8.19
C PHE A 544 -19.39 -48.01 -9.00
N TRP A 545 -19.14 -48.94 -9.91
CA TRP A 545 -20.18 -49.61 -10.69
C TRP A 545 -21.17 -50.39 -9.81
N LEU A 546 -20.67 -51.11 -8.81
CA LEU A 546 -21.50 -51.85 -7.86
C LEU A 546 -22.31 -50.91 -6.94
N GLY A 547 -21.68 -49.84 -6.45
CA GLY A 547 -22.33 -48.82 -5.61
C GLY A 547 -23.43 -48.06 -6.34
N LEU A 548 -23.30 -47.86 -7.66
CA LEU A 548 -24.38 -47.35 -8.53
C LEU A 548 -25.59 -48.29 -8.54
N ARG A 549 -25.37 -49.59 -8.71
CA ARG A 549 -26.44 -50.61 -8.72
C ARG A 549 -27.10 -50.84 -7.34
N GLN A 550 -26.33 -50.74 -6.25
CA GLN A 550 -26.81 -51.02 -4.88
C GLN A 550 -27.30 -49.79 -4.10
N GLN A 551 -27.28 -48.59 -4.69
CA GLN A 551 -27.71 -47.33 -4.05
C GLN A 551 -26.99 -46.95 -2.74
N ARG A 552 -25.73 -47.39 -2.55
CA ARG A 552 -24.93 -47.09 -1.34
C ARG A 552 -24.00 -45.88 -1.56
N PRO A 553 -24.29 -44.69 -0.99
CA PRO A 553 -23.54 -43.46 -1.29
C PRO A 553 -22.11 -43.47 -0.72
N LEU A 554 -21.91 -44.06 0.46
CA LEU A 554 -20.59 -44.15 1.09
C LEU A 554 -19.63 -45.02 0.25
N ALA A 555 -20.13 -46.08 -0.38
CA ALA A 555 -19.33 -46.94 -1.26
C ALA A 555 -18.90 -46.21 -2.54
N ARG A 556 -19.74 -45.33 -3.10
CA ARG A 556 -19.41 -44.52 -4.27
C ARG A 556 -18.35 -43.46 -3.95
N ILE A 557 -18.45 -42.82 -2.78
CA ILE A 557 -17.45 -41.85 -2.30
C ILE A 557 -16.11 -42.55 -2.07
N PHE A 558 -16.14 -43.72 -1.41
CA PHE A 558 -14.96 -44.53 -1.19
C PHE A 558 -14.30 -44.98 -2.50
N ALA A 559 -15.09 -45.44 -3.47
CA ALA A 559 -14.60 -45.84 -4.79
C ALA A 559 -13.88 -44.71 -5.54
N LEU A 560 -14.42 -43.49 -5.48
CA LEU A 560 -13.77 -42.31 -6.07
C LEU A 560 -12.49 -41.91 -5.33
N LEU A 561 -12.50 -41.97 -3.99
CA LEU A 561 -11.28 -41.75 -3.18
C LEU A 561 -10.20 -42.76 -3.52
N LEU A 562 -10.58 -44.02 -3.79
CA LEU A 562 -9.66 -45.08 -4.19
C LEU A 562 -9.07 -44.83 -5.58
N GLN A 563 -9.88 -44.41 -6.57
CA GLN A 563 -9.38 -44.03 -7.90
C GLN A 563 -8.47 -42.78 -7.87
N VAL A 564 -8.72 -41.85 -6.95
CA VAL A 564 -7.82 -40.71 -6.72
C VAL A 564 -6.51 -41.16 -6.09
N GLY A 565 -6.56 -42.02 -5.07
CA GLY A 565 -5.36 -42.64 -4.49
C GLY A 565 -4.55 -43.39 -5.54
N ALA A 566 -5.22 -44.09 -6.46
CA ALA A 566 -4.59 -44.79 -7.57
C ALA A 566 -3.82 -43.86 -8.51
N ALA A 567 -4.45 -42.76 -8.92
CA ALA A 567 -3.81 -41.76 -9.77
C ALA A 567 -2.58 -41.13 -9.09
N LEU A 568 -2.65 -40.85 -7.80
CA LEU A 568 -1.52 -40.30 -7.03
C LEU A 568 -0.37 -41.29 -6.90
N ALA A 569 -0.68 -42.56 -6.64
CA ALA A 569 0.33 -43.61 -6.56
C ALA A 569 1.01 -43.89 -7.93
N PHE A 570 0.25 -43.84 -9.04
CA PHE A 570 0.81 -43.96 -10.39
C PHE A 570 1.76 -42.81 -10.71
N LEU A 571 1.34 -41.57 -10.42
CA LEU A 571 2.17 -40.38 -10.63
C LEU A 571 3.44 -40.40 -9.77
N ALA A 572 3.38 -40.89 -8.53
CA ALA A 572 4.54 -41.04 -7.66
C ALA A 572 5.54 -42.12 -8.15
N GLY A 573 5.09 -43.06 -8.98
CA GLY A 573 5.91 -44.14 -9.53
C GLY A 573 6.57 -43.84 -10.88
N LEU A 574 6.20 -42.75 -11.56
CA LEU A 574 6.71 -42.36 -12.88
C LEU A 574 8.19 -41.95 -12.81
N HIS A 575 9.08 -42.86 -13.19
CA HIS A 575 10.50 -42.57 -13.46
C HIS A 575 10.75 -42.75 -14.97
N ALA A 576 11.41 -41.80 -15.60
CA ALA A 576 11.68 -41.82 -17.04
C ALA A 576 12.78 -42.84 -17.36
N ASP A 577 12.39 -44.06 -17.72
CA ASP A 577 13.30 -45.09 -18.20
C ASP A 577 13.27 -45.13 -19.75
N PRO A 578 14.36 -44.73 -20.45
CA PRO A 578 14.38 -44.57 -21.91
C PRO A 578 14.20 -45.86 -22.74
N GLN A 579 14.17 -47.04 -22.11
CA GLN A 579 14.19 -48.34 -22.81
C GLN A 579 12.83 -49.07 -22.88
N SER A 580 11.74 -48.54 -22.31
CA SER A 580 10.40 -49.17 -22.36
C SER A 580 9.55 -48.70 -23.56
N LEU A 581 9.92 -49.14 -24.77
CA LEU A 581 9.37 -48.65 -26.05
C LEU A 581 8.21 -49.50 -26.64
N THR A 582 7.42 -50.19 -25.81
CA THR A 582 6.25 -50.93 -26.30
C THR A 582 4.97 -50.52 -25.59
N LEU A 583 3.87 -50.42 -26.35
CA LEU A 583 2.54 -50.06 -25.86
C LEU A 583 2.00 -51.04 -24.79
N LEU A 584 2.58 -52.24 -24.71
CA LEU A 584 2.16 -53.36 -23.88
C LEU A 584 3.04 -53.58 -22.64
N GLU A 585 4.15 -52.86 -22.48
CA GLU A 585 5.03 -52.98 -21.31
C GLU A 585 5.19 -51.63 -20.59
N GLY A 586 5.07 -51.62 -19.26
CA GLY A 586 5.42 -50.47 -18.43
C GLY A 586 4.36 -49.35 -18.30
N ALA A 587 4.82 -48.10 -18.32
CA ALA A 587 4.03 -46.90 -18.02
C ALA A 587 2.87 -46.58 -18.99
N PRO A 588 2.98 -46.82 -20.33
CA PRO A 588 1.87 -46.58 -21.25
C PRO A 588 0.64 -47.44 -20.95
N LEU A 589 0.83 -48.69 -20.50
CA LEU A 589 -0.26 -49.60 -20.12
C LEU A 589 -0.97 -49.13 -18.85
N GLY A 590 -0.24 -48.68 -17.82
CA GLY A 590 -0.83 -48.12 -16.60
C GLY A 590 -1.63 -46.84 -16.85
N ALA A 591 -1.12 -45.96 -17.74
CA ALA A 591 -1.85 -44.77 -18.19
C ALA A 591 -3.12 -45.15 -18.96
N LEU A 592 -3.05 -46.13 -19.86
CA LEU A 592 -4.21 -46.63 -20.60
C LEU A 592 -5.25 -47.25 -19.67
N MET A 593 -4.87 -48.11 -18.72
CA MET A 593 -5.80 -48.74 -17.77
C MET A 593 -6.50 -47.71 -16.87
N LEU A 594 -5.76 -46.74 -16.33
CA LEU A 594 -6.30 -45.69 -15.49
C LEU A 594 -7.21 -44.73 -16.29
N GLY A 595 -6.79 -44.37 -17.51
CA GLY A 595 -7.58 -43.55 -18.44
C GLY A 595 -8.90 -44.24 -18.83
N VAL A 596 -8.85 -45.53 -19.15
CA VAL A 596 -10.04 -46.34 -19.47
C VAL A 596 -10.94 -46.52 -18.25
N ALA A 597 -10.40 -46.81 -17.06
CA ALA A 597 -11.18 -46.96 -15.83
C ALA A 597 -11.96 -45.69 -15.46
N LEU A 598 -11.34 -44.51 -15.63
CA LEU A 598 -11.99 -43.21 -15.40
C LEU A 598 -13.02 -42.88 -16.47
N LEU A 599 -12.73 -43.15 -17.76
CA LEU A 599 -13.71 -42.98 -18.84
C LEU A 599 -14.89 -43.97 -18.71
N PHE A 600 -14.66 -45.16 -18.16
CA PHE A 600 -15.70 -46.15 -17.86
C PHE A 600 -16.61 -45.66 -16.73
N SER A 601 -16.04 -45.14 -15.63
CA SER A 601 -16.81 -44.46 -14.57
C SER A 601 -17.61 -43.26 -15.13
N PHE A 602 -17.02 -42.46 -16.01
CA PHE A 602 -17.70 -41.35 -16.70
C PHE A 602 -18.87 -41.83 -17.56
N TRP A 603 -18.67 -42.87 -18.36
CA TRP A 603 -19.69 -43.44 -19.25
C TRP A 603 -20.88 -43.98 -18.46
N ASN A 604 -20.62 -44.75 -17.40
CA ASN A 604 -21.67 -45.28 -16.53
C ASN A 604 -22.45 -44.16 -15.83
N LEU A 605 -21.77 -43.13 -15.35
CA LEU A 605 -22.39 -41.99 -14.68
C LEU A 605 -23.20 -41.09 -15.64
N ARG A 606 -22.82 -41.04 -16.93
CA ARG A 606 -23.57 -40.35 -17.99
C ARG A 606 -24.86 -41.08 -18.35
N ASN A 607 -24.82 -42.41 -18.39
CA ASN A 607 -25.96 -43.25 -18.77
C ASN A 607 -26.87 -43.65 -17.61
N ALA A 608 -26.50 -43.32 -16.36
CA ALA A 608 -27.31 -43.57 -15.17
C ALA A 608 -28.54 -42.65 -15.10
N ASP A 609 -29.65 -43.20 -14.60
CA ASP A 609 -30.92 -42.47 -14.43
C ASP A 609 -30.75 -41.30 -13.43
N PRO A 610 -31.12 -40.06 -13.79
CA PRO A 610 -31.03 -38.90 -12.91
C PRO A 610 -31.66 -39.08 -11.52
N HIS A 611 -32.68 -39.94 -11.39
CA HIS A 611 -33.41 -40.16 -10.14
C HIS A 611 -32.61 -40.95 -9.09
N ILE A 612 -31.59 -41.70 -9.52
CA ILE A 612 -30.75 -42.56 -8.64
C ILE A 612 -29.47 -41.82 -8.19
N LEU A 613 -29.21 -40.64 -8.78
CA LEU A 613 -28.00 -39.88 -8.55
C LEU A 613 -28.15 -38.90 -7.39
N ARG A 614 -27.10 -38.78 -6.56
CA ARG A 614 -27.02 -37.72 -5.55
C ARG A 614 -26.63 -36.40 -6.19
N SER A 615 -26.98 -35.28 -5.54
CA SER A 615 -26.76 -33.91 -6.05
C SER A 615 -25.32 -33.59 -6.47
N TRP A 616 -24.31 -34.26 -5.91
CA TRP A 616 -22.90 -34.04 -6.22
C TRP A 616 -22.37 -34.90 -7.38
N GLU A 617 -23.02 -36.02 -7.71
CA GLU A 617 -22.52 -36.99 -8.69
C GLU A 617 -22.53 -36.43 -10.14
N PRO A 618 -23.56 -35.69 -10.60
CA PRO A 618 -23.50 -35.01 -11.91
C PRO A 618 -22.29 -34.08 -12.06
N SER A 619 -21.83 -33.47 -10.96
CA SER A 619 -20.64 -32.61 -10.92
C SER A 619 -19.32 -33.39 -11.07
N ALA A 620 -19.31 -34.70 -10.81
CA ALA A 620 -18.14 -35.55 -11.00
C ALA A 620 -17.91 -35.99 -12.46
N ARG A 621 -18.94 -35.93 -13.31
CA ARG A 621 -18.86 -36.27 -14.74
C ARG A 621 -17.73 -35.55 -15.50
N PRO A 622 -17.59 -34.20 -15.44
CA PRO A 622 -16.52 -33.51 -16.15
C PRO A 622 -15.12 -33.89 -15.64
N VAL A 623 -14.98 -34.19 -14.35
CA VAL A 623 -13.70 -34.58 -13.73
C VAL A 623 -13.24 -35.93 -14.29
N LEU A 624 -14.14 -36.91 -14.30
CA LEU A 624 -13.84 -38.25 -14.81
C LEU A 624 -13.47 -38.25 -16.31
N ALA A 625 -14.17 -37.44 -17.13
CA ALA A 625 -13.86 -37.28 -18.54
C ALA A 625 -12.49 -36.59 -18.77
N ALA A 626 -12.19 -35.55 -18.02
CA ALA A 626 -10.94 -34.81 -18.16
C ALA A 626 -9.71 -35.65 -17.77
N PHE A 627 -9.75 -36.30 -16.60
CA PHE A 627 -8.65 -37.17 -16.17
C PHE A 627 -8.51 -38.40 -17.06
N GLY A 628 -9.62 -38.97 -17.52
CA GLY A 628 -9.62 -40.07 -18.48
C GLY A 628 -8.90 -39.73 -19.79
N LEU A 629 -9.20 -38.57 -20.40
CA LEU A 629 -8.53 -38.09 -21.60
C LEU A 629 -7.07 -37.69 -21.35
N ALA A 630 -6.77 -37.11 -20.18
CA ALA A 630 -5.40 -36.72 -19.83
C ALA A 630 -4.45 -37.91 -19.79
N PHE A 631 -4.87 -39.03 -19.21
CA PHE A 631 -4.07 -40.26 -19.21
C PHE A 631 -3.92 -40.88 -20.62
N LEU A 632 -4.87 -40.67 -21.53
CA LEU A 632 -4.72 -41.05 -22.94
C LEU A 632 -3.75 -40.15 -23.70
N TYR A 633 -3.76 -38.83 -23.44
CA TYR A 633 -2.81 -37.91 -24.06
C TYR A 633 -1.36 -38.14 -23.62
N LEU A 634 -1.16 -38.75 -22.44
CA LEU A 634 0.15 -39.15 -21.92
C LEU A 634 0.83 -40.23 -22.80
N ILE A 635 0.10 -40.90 -23.68
CA ILE A 635 0.66 -41.94 -24.55
C ILE A 635 1.63 -41.36 -25.60
N ALA A 636 1.30 -40.22 -26.22
CA ALA A 636 2.16 -39.61 -27.24
C ALA A 636 3.57 -39.20 -26.74
N PRO A 637 3.72 -38.50 -25.59
CA PRO A 637 5.04 -38.15 -25.07
C PRO A 637 5.81 -39.37 -24.52
N LEU A 638 5.13 -40.48 -24.21
CA LEU A 638 5.79 -41.74 -23.84
C LEU A 638 6.32 -42.51 -25.07
N LEU A 639 5.95 -42.13 -26.30
CA LEU A 639 6.28 -42.85 -27.54
C LEU A 639 7.03 -42.02 -28.60
N LEU A 640 6.87 -40.69 -28.63
CA LEU A 640 7.36 -39.81 -29.70
C LEU A 640 8.28 -38.70 -29.18
N GLY A 641 9.19 -38.23 -30.03
CA GLY A 641 9.97 -37.01 -29.77
C GLY A 641 9.12 -35.73 -29.76
N ALA A 642 9.70 -34.60 -29.35
CA ALA A 642 8.96 -33.36 -29.08
C ALA A 642 8.20 -32.79 -30.30
N ASP A 643 8.84 -32.67 -31.46
CA ASP A 643 8.19 -32.17 -32.68
C ASP A 643 7.04 -33.11 -33.13
N GLY A 644 7.26 -34.43 -33.03
CA GLY A 644 6.26 -35.45 -33.32
C GLY A 644 5.08 -35.42 -32.34
N THR A 645 5.35 -35.21 -31.06
CA THR A 645 4.33 -35.04 -30.01
C THR A 645 3.51 -33.77 -30.25
N ALA A 646 4.15 -32.65 -30.57
CA ALA A 646 3.48 -31.39 -30.86
C ALA A 646 2.52 -31.48 -32.07
N MET A 647 2.97 -32.11 -33.16
CA MET A 647 2.13 -32.38 -34.32
C MET A 647 0.97 -33.33 -33.99
N THR A 648 1.26 -34.44 -33.28
CA THR A 648 0.27 -35.45 -32.92
C THR A 648 -0.80 -34.87 -31.99
N TRP A 649 -0.42 -34.03 -31.04
CA TRP A 649 -1.34 -33.31 -30.15
C TRP A 649 -2.16 -32.24 -30.88
N ALA A 650 -1.60 -31.52 -31.86
CA ALA A 650 -2.38 -30.59 -32.69
C ALA A 650 -3.48 -31.31 -33.49
N ILE A 651 -3.16 -32.48 -34.06
CA ILE A 651 -4.09 -33.31 -34.83
C ILE A 651 -5.08 -34.06 -33.92
N ALA A 652 -4.62 -34.66 -32.83
CA ALA A 652 -5.48 -35.33 -31.84
C ALA A 652 -6.48 -34.33 -31.21
N GLY A 653 -6.07 -33.07 -31.07
CA GLY A 653 -6.95 -31.96 -30.72
C GLY A 653 -8.08 -31.71 -31.72
N LEU A 654 -7.81 -31.76 -33.02
CA LEU A 654 -8.87 -31.68 -34.04
C LEU A 654 -9.82 -32.89 -33.98
N ALA A 655 -9.28 -34.10 -33.77
CA ALA A 655 -10.07 -35.32 -33.66
C ALA A 655 -10.97 -35.34 -32.41
N THR A 656 -10.44 -34.89 -31.27
CA THR A 656 -11.18 -34.76 -30.01
C THR A 656 -12.19 -33.62 -30.06
N LEU A 657 -11.90 -32.52 -30.79
CA LEU A 657 -12.86 -31.45 -31.08
C LEU A 657 -14.05 -32.00 -31.88
N PHE A 658 -13.78 -32.82 -32.90
CA PHE A 658 -14.82 -33.47 -33.67
C PHE A 658 -15.68 -34.43 -32.83
N ALA A 659 -15.05 -35.24 -31.97
CA ALA A 659 -15.76 -36.10 -31.02
C ALA A 659 -16.58 -35.29 -29.99
N ALA A 660 -16.08 -34.13 -29.56
CA ALA A 660 -16.78 -33.24 -28.65
C ALA A 660 -18.08 -32.69 -29.24
N LEU A 661 -18.03 -32.26 -30.50
CA LEU A 661 -19.19 -31.77 -31.24
C LEU A 661 -20.24 -32.88 -31.43
N ARG A 662 -19.81 -34.12 -31.74
CA ARG A 662 -20.72 -35.27 -31.85
C ARG A 662 -21.36 -35.69 -30.53
N LEU A 663 -20.58 -35.75 -29.46
CA LEU A 663 -21.04 -36.16 -28.13
C LEU A 663 -21.78 -35.04 -27.38
N ARG A 664 -21.83 -33.82 -27.96
CA ARG A 664 -22.31 -32.57 -27.34
C ARG A 664 -21.73 -32.36 -25.93
N SER A 665 -20.46 -32.70 -25.76
CA SER A 665 -19.78 -32.67 -24.46
C SER A 665 -18.84 -31.48 -24.36
N ARG A 666 -19.15 -30.54 -23.45
CA ARG A 666 -18.32 -29.35 -23.17
C ARG A 666 -16.93 -29.73 -22.67
N THR A 667 -16.81 -30.81 -21.89
CA THR A 667 -15.54 -31.29 -21.35
C THR A 667 -14.61 -31.79 -22.44
N PHE A 668 -15.12 -32.52 -23.43
CA PHE A 668 -14.31 -32.97 -24.57
C PHE A 668 -13.85 -31.80 -25.42
N LEU A 669 -14.70 -30.78 -25.60
CA LEU A 669 -14.35 -29.55 -26.34
C LEU A 669 -13.23 -28.78 -25.63
N ALA A 670 -13.29 -28.69 -24.30
CA ALA A 670 -12.22 -28.10 -23.50
C ALA A 670 -10.90 -28.91 -23.59
N CYS A 671 -10.97 -30.25 -23.48
CA CYS A 671 -9.80 -31.13 -23.61
C CYS A 671 -9.18 -31.07 -25.01
N ALA A 672 -9.97 -30.84 -26.05
CA ALA A 672 -9.51 -30.71 -27.43
C ALA A 672 -8.65 -29.46 -27.65
N PHE A 673 -9.13 -28.30 -27.20
CA PHE A 673 -8.30 -27.09 -27.23
C PHE A 673 -7.10 -27.20 -26.30
N ALA A 674 -7.26 -27.80 -25.11
CA ALA A 674 -6.16 -27.98 -24.16
C ALA A 674 -5.00 -28.78 -24.75
N VAL A 675 -5.27 -29.87 -25.48
CA VAL A 675 -4.20 -30.68 -26.09
C VAL A 675 -3.51 -29.96 -27.26
N GLN A 676 -4.22 -29.14 -28.05
CA GLN A 676 -3.60 -28.31 -29.09
C GLN A 676 -2.69 -27.24 -28.50
N LEU A 677 -3.12 -26.61 -27.40
CA LEU A 677 -2.31 -25.64 -26.66
C LEU A 677 -1.06 -26.30 -26.05
N LEU A 678 -1.20 -27.51 -25.50
CA LEU A 678 -0.08 -28.30 -25.01
C LEU A 678 0.89 -28.67 -26.14
N GLY A 679 0.39 -28.97 -27.34
CA GLY A 679 1.22 -29.21 -28.54
C GLY A 679 2.04 -27.97 -28.92
N GLY A 680 1.40 -26.80 -28.94
CA GLY A 680 2.10 -25.53 -29.10
C GLY A 680 3.16 -25.29 -28.02
N ALA A 681 2.86 -25.59 -26.77
CA ALA A 681 3.80 -25.44 -25.65
C ALA A 681 5.02 -26.35 -25.79
N VAL A 682 4.84 -27.62 -26.14
CA VAL A 682 5.95 -28.56 -26.36
C VAL A 682 6.87 -28.10 -27.48
N PHE A 683 6.32 -27.58 -28.58
CA PHE A 683 7.11 -27.02 -29.67
C PHE A 683 7.91 -25.78 -29.23
N LEU A 684 7.28 -24.86 -28.49
CA LEU A 684 7.96 -23.67 -27.95
C LEU A 684 9.11 -24.03 -27.01
N LEU A 685 8.94 -25.08 -26.19
CA LEU A 685 9.97 -25.56 -25.26
C LEU A 685 11.20 -26.17 -25.97
N HIS A 686 11.11 -26.49 -27.26
CA HIS A 686 12.20 -27.07 -28.04
C HIS A 686 12.77 -26.10 -29.09
N LEU A 687 12.42 -24.80 -29.01
CA LEU A 687 13.00 -23.78 -29.87
C LEU A 687 14.47 -23.52 -29.52
N HIS A 688 15.33 -23.55 -30.54
CA HIS A 688 16.75 -23.21 -30.43
C HIS A 688 17.06 -21.98 -31.30
N GLY A 689 18.02 -21.14 -30.90
CA GLY A 689 18.48 -19.99 -31.68
C GLY A 689 19.34 -20.39 -32.88
N ALA A 690 19.33 -19.59 -33.96
CA ALA A 690 20.18 -19.86 -35.13
C ALA A 690 21.63 -19.42 -34.89
N GLN A 691 22.60 -20.16 -35.46
CA GLN A 691 23.99 -19.72 -35.58
C GLN A 691 24.17 -18.85 -36.85
N GLU A 692 25.06 -17.86 -36.76
CA GLU A 692 25.19 -16.63 -37.55
C GLU A 692 24.83 -16.66 -39.04
N GLY A 693 24.14 -15.60 -39.49
CA GLY A 693 23.94 -15.24 -40.91
C GLY A 693 22.55 -15.50 -41.49
N GLY A 694 21.67 -16.20 -40.77
CA GLY A 694 20.26 -16.45 -41.14
C GLY A 694 19.24 -15.84 -40.18
N GLY A 695 17.96 -16.22 -40.31
CA GLY A 695 16.90 -15.79 -39.39
C GLY A 695 17.21 -16.09 -37.92
N VAL A 696 16.50 -15.44 -37.00
CA VAL A 696 16.70 -15.51 -35.54
C VAL A 696 16.59 -16.94 -34.95
N LEU A 697 15.76 -17.83 -35.51
CA LEU A 697 15.47 -19.17 -34.94
C LEU A 697 16.06 -20.33 -35.77
N GLY A 698 16.57 -21.36 -35.08
CA GLY A 698 17.52 -22.38 -35.57
C GLY A 698 16.95 -23.60 -36.30
N SER A 699 15.69 -23.60 -36.73
CA SER A 699 15.10 -24.70 -37.52
C SER A 699 14.67 -24.32 -38.94
N GLY A 700 15.00 -23.09 -39.37
CA GLY A 700 14.80 -22.59 -40.73
C GLY A 700 13.40 -22.91 -41.27
N TRP A 701 13.35 -23.53 -42.45
CA TRP A 701 12.09 -23.89 -43.10
C TRP A 701 11.27 -24.95 -42.34
N ARG A 702 11.91 -25.90 -41.63
CA ARG A 702 11.18 -26.89 -40.83
C ARG A 702 10.42 -26.22 -39.69
N GLY A 703 11.07 -25.29 -38.99
CA GLY A 703 10.44 -24.47 -37.94
C GLY A 703 9.31 -23.59 -38.45
N LEU A 704 9.48 -23.02 -39.64
CA LEU A 704 8.42 -22.25 -40.31
C LEU A 704 7.20 -23.14 -40.58
N VAL A 705 7.39 -24.37 -41.07
CA VAL A 705 6.30 -25.30 -41.38
C VAL A 705 5.60 -25.80 -40.11
N THR A 706 6.34 -26.20 -39.07
CA THR A 706 5.74 -26.68 -37.81
C THR A 706 4.97 -25.56 -37.09
N ALA A 707 5.54 -24.36 -36.99
CA ALA A 707 4.87 -23.19 -36.41
C ALA A 707 3.64 -22.80 -37.22
N SER A 708 3.73 -22.80 -38.55
CA SER A 708 2.59 -22.50 -39.43
C SER A 708 1.50 -23.56 -39.31
N LEU A 709 1.84 -24.85 -39.20
CA LEU A 709 0.86 -25.94 -39.09
C LEU A 709 0.12 -25.90 -37.74
N ILE A 710 0.82 -25.64 -36.64
CA ILE A 710 0.21 -25.42 -35.32
C ILE A 710 -0.69 -24.17 -35.38
N GLY A 711 -0.18 -23.06 -35.93
CA GLY A 711 -0.92 -21.81 -36.05
C GLY A 711 -2.20 -21.95 -36.89
N LEU A 712 -2.10 -22.63 -38.03
CA LEU A 712 -3.24 -22.91 -38.91
C LEU A 712 -4.22 -23.92 -38.31
N ALA A 713 -3.76 -24.95 -37.59
CA ALA A 713 -4.64 -25.91 -36.92
C ALA A 713 -5.48 -25.23 -35.81
N LEU A 714 -4.89 -24.29 -35.08
CA LEU A 714 -5.60 -23.47 -34.08
C LEU A 714 -6.60 -22.52 -34.74
N ILE A 715 -6.21 -21.82 -35.81
CA ILE A 715 -7.12 -20.93 -36.56
C ILE A 715 -8.27 -21.74 -37.19
N ALA A 716 -7.98 -22.90 -37.78
CA ALA A 716 -8.98 -23.79 -38.37
C ALA A 716 -9.92 -24.39 -37.33
N GLY A 717 -9.40 -24.90 -36.22
CA GLY A 717 -10.19 -25.39 -35.09
C GLY A 717 -11.11 -24.31 -34.52
N MET A 718 -10.62 -23.07 -34.47
CA MET A 718 -11.41 -21.90 -34.09
C MET A 718 -12.55 -21.64 -35.07
N LEU A 719 -12.25 -21.56 -36.37
CA LEU A 719 -13.25 -21.28 -37.41
C LEU A 719 -14.33 -22.37 -37.49
N VAL A 720 -13.97 -23.64 -37.28
CA VAL A 720 -14.92 -24.77 -37.26
C VAL A 720 -15.81 -24.71 -36.02
N ALA A 721 -15.24 -24.46 -34.85
CA ALA A 721 -16.00 -24.35 -33.61
C ALA A 721 -16.91 -23.10 -33.59
N ALA A 722 -16.48 -21.98 -34.16
CA ALA A 722 -17.28 -20.74 -34.22
C ALA A 722 -18.54 -20.84 -35.10
N ARG A 723 -18.63 -21.87 -35.96
CA ARG A 723 -19.79 -22.13 -36.81
C ARG A 723 -20.88 -22.97 -36.11
N ASP A 724 -20.55 -23.68 -35.04
CA ASP A 724 -21.51 -24.54 -34.33
C ASP A 724 -22.38 -23.74 -33.35
N ALA A 725 -23.69 -24.01 -33.34
CA ALA A 725 -24.65 -23.31 -32.49
C ALA A 725 -24.37 -23.49 -30.99
N MET A 726 -23.83 -24.64 -30.57
CA MET A 726 -23.46 -24.89 -29.17
C MET A 726 -22.40 -23.90 -28.66
N VAL A 727 -21.57 -23.37 -29.56
CA VAL A 727 -20.41 -22.54 -29.24
C VAL A 727 -20.68 -21.06 -29.51
N ARG A 728 -21.36 -20.75 -30.63
CA ARG A 728 -21.73 -19.38 -31.00
C ARG A 728 -22.62 -18.70 -29.97
N ASP A 729 -23.55 -19.47 -29.39
CA ASP A 729 -24.53 -18.94 -28.45
C ASP A 729 -23.96 -18.85 -27.01
N ASP A 730 -22.79 -19.45 -26.75
CA ASP A 730 -22.10 -19.39 -25.45
C ASP A 730 -20.92 -18.40 -25.47
N ARG A 731 -21.14 -17.25 -24.82
CA ARG A 731 -20.17 -16.16 -24.72
C ARG A 731 -18.81 -16.59 -24.13
N ARG A 732 -18.77 -17.60 -23.25
CA ARG A 732 -17.51 -18.07 -22.64
C ARG A 732 -16.68 -18.88 -23.63
N LEU A 733 -17.33 -19.68 -24.45
CA LEU A 733 -16.66 -20.47 -25.49
C LEU A 733 -16.16 -19.58 -26.62
N MET A 734 -16.92 -18.55 -27.00
CA MET A 734 -16.46 -17.51 -27.94
C MET A 734 -15.23 -16.75 -27.41
N LEU A 735 -15.15 -16.49 -26.11
CA LEU A 735 -13.97 -15.87 -25.50
C LEU A 735 -12.76 -16.83 -25.54
N GLY A 736 -12.96 -18.12 -25.23
CA GLY A 736 -11.91 -19.14 -25.38
C GLY A 736 -11.39 -19.26 -26.82
N LEU A 737 -12.28 -19.19 -27.81
CA LEU A 737 -11.94 -19.19 -29.23
C LEU A 737 -11.10 -17.99 -29.65
N SER A 738 -11.35 -16.81 -29.07
CA SER A 738 -10.53 -15.63 -29.34
C SER A 738 -9.09 -15.80 -28.86
N VAL A 739 -8.86 -16.53 -27.76
CA VAL A 739 -7.51 -16.86 -27.27
C VAL A 739 -6.82 -17.85 -28.20
N VAL A 740 -7.55 -18.84 -28.69
CA VAL A 740 -7.04 -19.81 -29.67
C VAL A 740 -6.63 -19.12 -30.98
N LEU A 741 -7.42 -18.14 -31.45
CA LEU A 741 -7.07 -17.30 -32.61
C LEU A 741 -5.79 -16.49 -32.37
N LEU A 742 -5.65 -15.87 -31.20
CA LEU A 742 -4.45 -15.12 -30.84
C LEU A 742 -3.20 -15.98 -30.85
N LEU A 743 -3.31 -17.19 -30.29
CA LEU A 743 -2.21 -18.14 -30.27
C LEU A 743 -1.84 -18.59 -31.68
N GLY A 744 -2.84 -18.75 -32.56
CA GLY A 744 -2.62 -18.97 -33.99
C GLY A 744 -1.87 -17.82 -34.67
N LEU A 745 -2.30 -16.57 -34.46
CA LEU A 745 -1.63 -15.37 -34.99
C LEU A 745 -0.20 -15.20 -34.45
N ALA A 746 0.03 -15.57 -33.18
CA ALA A 746 1.35 -15.56 -32.56
C ALA A 746 2.30 -16.54 -33.28
N PHE A 747 1.84 -17.77 -33.53
CA PHE A 747 2.63 -18.77 -34.26
C PHE A 747 2.95 -18.34 -35.71
N VAL A 748 2.03 -17.62 -36.37
CA VAL A 748 2.28 -17.07 -37.72
C VAL A 748 3.32 -15.94 -37.69
N ASN A 749 3.27 -15.02 -36.71
CA ASN A 749 4.27 -13.95 -36.61
C ASN A 749 5.63 -14.46 -36.10
N LEU A 750 5.63 -15.54 -35.31
CA LEU A 750 6.83 -16.28 -34.91
C LEU A 750 7.52 -16.91 -36.12
N ALA A 751 6.76 -17.32 -37.13
CA ALA A 751 7.29 -17.98 -38.33
C ALA A 751 8.30 -17.10 -39.10
N VAL A 752 8.12 -15.77 -39.08
CA VAL A 752 9.00 -14.81 -39.77
C VAL A 752 10.42 -14.79 -39.19
N LEU A 753 10.56 -15.11 -37.90
CA LEU A 753 11.85 -15.16 -37.21
C LEU A 753 12.73 -16.34 -37.63
N PHE A 754 12.20 -17.34 -38.33
CA PHE A 754 13.05 -18.39 -38.90
C PHE A 754 13.81 -17.91 -40.15
N VAL A 755 13.49 -16.73 -40.71
CA VAL A 755 14.05 -16.23 -41.98
C VAL A 755 14.63 -14.81 -41.91
N LEU A 756 14.05 -13.88 -41.12
CA LEU A 756 14.48 -12.46 -41.08
C LEU A 756 15.29 -12.09 -39.82
N PRO A 757 16.24 -11.14 -39.90
CA PRO A 757 16.96 -10.60 -38.74
C PRO A 757 16.12 -9.58 -37.95
N TRP A 758 16.46 -9.39 -36.66
CA TRP A 758 15.70 -8.58 -35.69
C TRP A 758 15.34 -7.16 -36.16
N GLN A 759 16.27 -6.42 -36.78
CA GLN A 759 16.02 -5.04 -37.23
C GLN A 759 14.94 -4.96 -38.31
N THR A 760 14.96 -5.90 -39.27
CA THR A 760 13.94 -5.99 -40.33
C THR A 760 12.64 -6.60 -39.81
N ALA A 761 12.72 -7.59 -38.93
CA ALA A 761 11.56 -8.21 -38.29
C ALA A 761 10.78 -7.18 -37.45
N ALA A 762 11.47 -6.26 -36.76
CA ALA A 762 10.86 -5.17 -36.00
C ALA A 762 10.02 -4.23 -36.88
N ALA A 763 10.52 -3.88 -38.08
CA ALA A 763 9.76 -3.07 -39.03
C ALA A 763 8.54 -3.83 -39.57
N VAL A 764 8.70 -5.11 -39.91
CA VAL A 764 7.60 -5.99 -40.36
C VAL A 764 6.53 -6.13 -39.28
N TRP A 765 6.92 -6.28 -38.02
CA TRP A 765 6.02 -6.36 -36.86
C TRP A 765 5.33 -5.04 -36.55
N ALA A 766 6.00 -3.90 -36.72
CA ALA A 766 5.36 -2.59 -36.60
C ALA A 766 4.27 -2.41 -37.67
N GLY A 767 4.57 -2.81 -38.91
CA GLY A 767 3.63 -2.77 -40.04
C GLY A 767 2.47 -3.77 -39.89
N SER A 768 2.76 -5.03 -39.58
CA SER A 768 1.72 -6.05 -39.36
C SER A 768 0.89 -5.74 -38.11
N GLY A 769 1.47 -5.16 -37.07
CA GLY A 769 0.77 -4.66 -35.89
C GLY A 769 -0.24 -3.57 -36.25
N LEU A 770 0.13 -2.62 -37.11
CA LEU A 770 -0.80 -1.61 -37.63
C LEU A 770 -1.93 -2.24 -38.44
N LEU A 771 -1.63 -3.22 -39.30
CA LEU A 771 -2.63 -3.92 -40.11
C LEU A 771 -3.60 -4.75 -39.26
N ILE A 772 -3.09 -5.42 -38.22
CA ILE A 772 -3.90 -6.18 -37.26
C ILE A 772 -4.76 -5.23 -36.42
N LEU A 773 -4.21 -4.10 -35.99
CA LEU A 773 -4.98 -3.04 -35.31
C LEU A 773 -6.12 -2.52 -36.20
N TRP A 774 -5.85 -2.36 -37.50
CA TRP A 774 -6.87 -1.96 -38.46
C TRP A 774 -7.94 -3.03 -38.69
N LEU A 775 -7.56 -4.27 -38.96
CA LEU A 775 -8.47 -5.39 -39.21
C LEU A 775 -9.33 -5.73 -37.97
N SER A 776 -8.74 -5.64 -36.78
CA SER A 776 -9.43 -5.92 -35.52
C SER A 776 -10.48 -4.87 -35.16
N LEU A 777 -10.26 -3.61 -35.50
CA LEU A 777 -11.27 -2.55 -35.39
C LEU A 777 -12.42 -2.77 -36.38
N GLN A 778 -12.15 -3.32 -37.58
CA GLN A 778 -13.21 -3.66 -38.53
C GLN A 778 -14.01 -4.89 -38.12
N LEU A 779 -13.35 -5.95 -37.67
CA LEU A 779 -13.98 -7.22 -37.27
C LEU A 779 -14.55 -7.20 -35.84
N GLN A 780 -14.41 -6.09 -35.11
CA GLN A 780 -14.78 -5.92 -33.70
C GLN A 780 -14.16 -6.98 -32.74
N GLN A 781 -12.98 -7.50 -33.10
CA GLN A 781 -12.27 -8.53 -32.34
C GLN A 781 -11.29 -7.89 -31.35
N ARG A 782 -11.71 -7.73 -30.09
CA ARG A 782 -10.88 -7.12 -29.02
C ARG A 782 -9.54 -7.83 -28.79
N ALA A 783 -9.51 -9.15 -28.94
CA ALA A 783 -8.31 -9.95 -28.74
C ALA A 783 -7.23 -9.59 -29.78
N ALA A 784 -7.57 -9.63 -31.07
CA ALA A 784 -6.67 -9.28 -32.17
C ALA A 784 -6.16 -7.82 -32.06
N PHE A 785 -7.02 -6.92 -31.56
CA PHE A 785 -6.65 -5.54 -31.30
C PHE A 785 -5.52 -5.42 -30.26
N VAL A 786 -5.63 -6.13 -29.14
CA VAL A 786 -4.57 -6.17 -28.12
C VAL A 786 -3.28 -6.78 -28.68
N PHE A 787 -3.40 -7.83 -29.50
CA PHE A 787 -2.24 -8.47 -30.12
C PHE A 787 -1.48 -7.52 -31.06
N GLY A 788 -2.18 -6.72 -31.86
CA GLY A 788 -1.53 -5.70 -32.71
C GLY A 788 -0.77 -4.65 -31.90
N LEU A 789 -1.29 -4.24 -30.74
CA LEU A 789 -0.59 -3.34 -29.81
C LEU A 789 0.65 -4.01 -29.20
N VAL A 790 0.52 -5.25 -28.71
CA VAL A 790 1.62 -6.04 -28.17
C VAL A 790 2.72 -6.20 -29.23
N LEU A 791 2.34 -6.41 -30.48
CA LEU A 791 3.29 -6.55 -31.59
C LEU A 791 4.09 -5.28 -31.85
N GLN A 792 3.50 -4.08 -31.68
CA GLN A 792 4.25 -2.82 -31.72
C GLN A 792 5.27 -2.70 -30.58
N VAL A 793 4.90 -3.14 -29.37
CA VAL A 793 5.83 -3.15 -28.21
C VAL A 793 6.95 -4.15 -28.42
N ILE A 794 6.65 -5.35 -28.92
CA ILE A 794 7.66 -6.37 -29.24
C ILE A 794 8.58 -5.89 -30.37
N GLY A 795 8.05 -5.24 -31.42
CA GLY A 795 8.85 -4.65 -32.48
C GLY A 795 9.81 -3.58 -31.98
N ALA A 796 9.34 -2.70 -31.11
CA ALA A 796 10.18 -1.72 -30.43
C ALA A 796 11.26 -2.36 -29.55
N GLY A 797 10.91 -3.37 -28.74
CA GLY A 797 11.87 -4.11 -27.93
C GLY A 797 12.92 -4.80 -28.79
N ALA A 798 12.51 -5.49 -29.84
CA ALA A 798 13.41 -6.13 -30.80
C ALA A 798 14.39 -5.16 -31.46
N PHE A 799 13.96 -3.92 -31.73
CA PHE A 799 14.86 -2.89 -32.23
C PHE A 799 15.88 -2.43 -31.18
N LEU A 800 15.45 -2.20 -29.93
CA LEU A 800 16.33 -1.77 -28.83
C LEU A 800 17.33 -2.84 -28.40
N PHE A 801 16.90 -4.11 -28.34
CA PHE A 801 17.75 -5.23 -27.93
C PHE A 801 18.57 -5.81 -29.09
N GLY A 802 18.09 -5.68 -30.33
CA GLY A 802 18.78 -6.15 -31.54
C GLY A 802 19.78 -5.14 -32.13
N GLY A 803 19.84 -3.91 -31.61
CA GLY A 803 20.81 -2.88 -32.01
C GLY A 803 21.62 -2.41 -30.81
N ALA A 804 22.96 -2.49 -30.90
CA ALA A 804 23.90 -2.13 -29.83
C ALA A 804 24.00 -0.60 -29.54
N ALA A 805 22.90 0.14 -29.64
CA ALA A 805 22.92 1.60 -29.85
C ALA A 805 22.18 2.43 -28.78
N LEU A 806 21.72 1.83 -27.68
CA LEU A 806 21.03 2.60 -26.62
C LEU A 806 22.01 3.40 -25.75
N PHE A 807 23.25 2.92 -25.58
CA PHE A 807 24.27 3.52 -24.70
C PHE A 807 25.71 3.51 -25.28
N GLY A 808 25.89 3.15 -26.55
CA GLY A 808 27.20 3.12 -27.22
C GLY A 808 27.39 4.25 -28.23
N ASP A 809 28.61 4.42 -28.77
CA ASP A 809 28.88 5.38 -29.85
C ASP A 809 28.01 5.06 -31.07
N LEU A 810 27.28 6.06 -31.54
CA LEU A 810 26.42 5.93 -32.71
C LEU A 810 27.27 6.06 -33.97
N PRO A 811 27.52 4.97 -34.73
CA PRO A 811 28.34 5.05 -35.93
C PRO A 811 27.70 5.99 -36.95
N SER A 812 28.48 6.94 -37.47
CA SER A 812 28.07 7.89 -38.52
C SER A 812 28.76 7.61 -39.86
N GLU A 813 29.79 6.75 -39.88
CA GLU A 813 30.56 6.45 -41.10
C GLU A 813 29.69 5.77 -42.16
N GLY A 814 29.69 6.34 -43.37
CA GLY A 814 28.94 5.83 -44.52
C GLY A 814 27.43 6.10 -44.51
N LEU A 815 26.89 6.74 -43.46
CA LEU A 815 25.48 7.07 -43.35
C LEU A 815 25.21 8.51 -43.81
N LYS A 816 24.09 8.72 -44.51
CA LYS A 816 23.58 10.06 -44.85
C LYS A 816 22.52 10.47 -43.83
N PRO A 817 22.46 11.76 -43.41
CA PRO A 817 21.41 12.24 -42.51
C PRO A 817 20.02 11.87 -43.02
N LEU A 818 19.16 11.36 -42.15
CA LEU A 818 17.77 10.93 -42.40
C LEU A 818 17.59 9.76 -43.40
N ALA A 819 18.65 9.27 -44.04
CA ALA A 819 18.58 8.31 -45.14
C ALA A 819 19.24 6.96 -44.79
N HIS A 820 18.83 6.36 -43.66
CA HIS A 820 19.31 5.03 -43.22
C HIS A 820 18.29 4.32 -42.30
N MET A 821 18.40 2.99 -42.17
CA MET A 821 17.46 2.16 -41.40
C MET A 821 17.44 2.49 -39.90
N GLY A 822 18.55 3.03 -39.36
CA GLY A 822 18.63 3.52 -37.98
C GLY A 822 17.76 4.75 -37.69
N PHE A 823 17.36 5.50 -38.73
CA PHE A 823 16.37 6.57 -38.64
C PHE A 823 14.96 6.05 -38.95
N TRP A 824 14.79 5.31 -40.05
CA TRP A 824 13.47 4.90 -40.53
C TRP A 824 12.76 3.87 -39.66
N THR A 825 13.48 2.92 -39.03
CA THR A 825 12.85 1.91 -38.17
C THR A 825 12.16 2.53 -36.94
N PRO A 826 12.84 3.37 -36.12
CA PRO A 826 12.19 4.05 -35.00
C PRO A 826 11.21 5.15 -35.45
N ALA A 827 11.44 5.80 -36.60
CA ALA A 827 10.48 6.74 -37.17
C ALA A 827 9.16 6.06 -37.58
N VAL A 828 9.22 4.88 -38.21
CA VAL A 828 8.02 4.10 -38.57
C VAL A 828 7.29 3.62 -37.32
N LEU A 829 8.01 3.20 -36.28
CA LEU A 829 7.41 2.88 -34.97
C LEU A 829 6.68 4.10 -34.38
N ALA A 830 7.32 5.28 -34.39
CA ALA A 830 6.72 6.53 -33.94
C ALA A 830 5.46 6.88 -34.73
N LEU A 831 5.53 6.84 -36.06
CA LEU A 831 4.42 7.16 -36.96
C LEU A 831 3.27 6.16 -36.81
N ALA A 832 3.54 4.86 -36.75
CA ALA A 832 2.52 3.82 -36.56
C ALA A 832 1.78 4.02 -35.23
N ALA A 833 2.49 4.40 -34.17
CA ALA A 833 1.91 4.71 -32.87
C ALA A 833 1.08 6.01 -32.89
N LEU A 834 1.60 7.09 -33.50
CA LEU A 834 0.87 8.37 -33.62
C LEU A 834 -0.39 8.24 -34.49
N VAL A 835 -0.33 7.50 -35.59
CA VAL A 835 -1.49 7.21 -36.46
C VAL A 835 -2.48 6.32 -35.72
N GLY A 836 -2.01 5.30 -35.00
CA GLY A 836 -2.84 4.48 -34.12
C GLY A 836 -3.57 5.34 -33.09
N ALA A 837 -2.85 6.21 -32.38
CA ALA A 837 -3.39 7.14 -31.40
C ALA A 837 -4.49 8.04 -32.00
N TRP A 838 -4.24 8.63 -33.17
CA TRP A 838 -5.20 9.48 -33.87
C TRP A 838 -6.46 8.72 -34.31
N ARG A 839 -6.31 7.50 -34.84
CA ARG A 839 -7.46 6.66 -35.22
C ARG A 839 -8.31 6.29 -34.01
N LEU A 840 -7.68 5.87 -32.93
CA LEU A 840 -8.37 5.55 -31.68
C LEU A 840 -9.05 6.78 -31.07
N HIS A 841 -8.44 7.95 -31.17
CA HIS A 841 -9.06 9.20 -30.74
C HIS A 841 -10.35 9.46 -31.53
N ARG A 842 -10.31 9.37 -32.86
CA ARG A 842 -11.50 9.52 -33.71
C ARG A 842 -12.57 8.45 -33.47
N ALA A 843 -12.15 7.20 -33.23
CA ALA A 843 -13.08 6.13 -32.88
C ALA A 843 -13.76 6.39 -31.52
N SER A 844 -12.99 6.86 -30.54
CA SER A 844 -13.49 7.23 -29.22
C SER A 844 -14.46 8.41 -29.27
N GLU A 845 -14.25 9.39 -30.14
CA GLU A 845 -15.19 10.51 -30.31
C GLU A 845 -16.51 10.07 -30.92
N ARG A 846 -16.46 9.15 -31.90
CA ARG A 846 -17.68 8.54 -32.48
C ARG A 846 -18.48 7.78 -31.43
N GLU A 847 -17.83 6.98 -30.58
CA GLU A 847 -18.50 6.26 -29.49
C GLU A 847 -19.08 7.21 -28.43
N ARG A 848 -18.36 8.29 -28.10
CA ARG A 848 -18.84 9.32 -27.17
C ARG A 848 -20.09 10.03 -27.70
N ASN A 849 -20.16 10.30 -29.01
CA ASN A 849 -21.34 10.89 -29.66
C ASN A 849 -22.53 9.91 -29.76
N LEU A 850 -22.27 8.60 -29.70
CA LEU A 850 -23.30 7.54 -29.67
C LEU A 850 -23.75 7.19 -28.25
N ALA A 851 -23.38 7.98 -27.23
CA ALA A 851 -23.68 7.77 -25.80
C ALA A 851 -23.22 6.42 -25.21
N LEU A 852 -22.33 5.70 -25.91
CA LEU A 852 -21.73 4.45 -25.42
C LEU A 852 -20.34 4.77 -24.84
N GLY A 853 -20.29 5.16 -23.56
CA GLY A 853 -19.07 5.58 -22.88
C GLY A 853 -18.07 4.45 -22.62
N GLY A 854 -17.11 4.26 -23.55
CA GLY A 854 -15.96 3.36 -23.37
C GLY A 854 -14.68 4.10 -22.94
N LEU A 855 -14.36 4.15 -21.63
CA LEU A 855 -13.11 4.73 -21.08
C LEU A 855 -11.80 4.07 -21.59
N GLY A 856 -11.88 2.93 -22.30
CA GLY A 856 -10.73 2.15 -22.73
C GLY A 856 -10.00 2.70 -23.96
N LEU A 857 -10.73 3.12 -25.00
CA LEU A 857 -10.14 3.55 -26.27
C LEU A 857 -9.41 4.89 -26.14
N GLU A 858 -9.98 5.82 -25.38
CA GLU A 858 -9.37 7.13 -25.12
C GLU A 858 -8.04 6.99 -24.37
N ARG A 859 -7.98 6.13 -23.33
CA ARG A 859 -6.74 5.85 -22.60
C ARG A 859 -5.69 5.18 -23.48
N LEU A 860 -6.10 4.25 -24.33
CA LEU A 860 -5.17 3.58 -25.23
C LEU A 860 -4.63 4.53 -26.31
N SER A 861 -5.46 5.44 -26.82
CA SER A 861 -5.03 6.55 -27.68
C SER A 861 -3.95 7.39 -26.99
N GLN A 862 -4.16 7.75 -25.72
CA GLN A 862 -3.19 8.54 -24.95
C GLN A 862 -1.86 7.79 -24.75
N LEU A 863 -1.91 6.48 -24.46
CA LEU A 863 -0.70 5.66 -24.32
C LEU A 863 0.09 5.57 -25.63
N LEU A 864 -0.60 5.31 -26.74
CA LEU A 864 0.01 5.28 -28.07
C LEU A 864 0.56 6.65 -28.49
N LEU A 865 -0.09 7.75 -28.08
CA LEU A 865 0.38 9.10 -28.33
C LEU A 865 1.71 9.37 -27.62
N VAL A 866 1.80 9.06 -26.31
CA VAL A 866 3.04 9.22 -25.52
C VAL A 866 4.13 8.31 -26.07
N TRP A 867 3.80 7.07 -26.42
CA TRP A 867 4.71 6.11 -27.03
C TRP A 867 5.27 6.62 -28.36
N GLY A 868 4.41 7.09 -29.26
CA GLY A 868 4.82 7.65 -30.55
C GLY A 868 5.65 8.93 -30.41
N ALA A 869 5.27 9.82 -29.48
CA ALA A 869 6.03 11.03 -29.19
C ALA A 869 7.42 10.72 -28.59
N GLY A 870 7.53 9.70 -27.73
CA GLY A 870 8.80 9.24 -27.18
C GLY A 870 9.72 8.67 -28.25
N TRP A 871 9.21 7.82 -29.14
CA TRP A 871 9.98 7.30 -30.27
C TRP A 871 10.40 8.40 -31.26
N TRP A 872 9.54 9.40 -31.48
CA TRP A 872 9.89 10.58 -32.28
C TRP A 872 11.04 11.37 -31.65
N ALA A 873 10.95 11.67 -30.36
CA ALA A 873 11.99 12.38 -29.62
C ALA A 873 13.32 11.61 -29.62
N LEU A 874 13.29 10.30 -29.39
CA LEU A 874 14.48 9.43 -29.43
C LEU A 874 15.14 9.44 -30.82
N THR A 875 14.33 9.34 -31.87
CA THR A 875 14.80 9.40 -33.26
C THR A 875 15.50 10.74 -33.54
N ALA A 876 14.90 11.85 -33.10
CA ALA A 876 15.48 13.19 -33.27
C ALA A 876 16.79 13.35 -32.47
N LEU A 877 16.83 12.92 -31.21
CA LEU A 877 18.01 13.03 -30.35
C LEU A 877 19.18 12.19 -30.86
N TRP A 878 18.94 10.96 -31.32
CA TRP A 878 19.99 10.14 -31.93
C TRP A 878 20.52 10.73 -33.23
N GLU A 879 19.66 11.34 -34.03
CA GLU A 879 20.10 12.01 -35.26
C GLU A 879 20.95 13.26 -34.96
N ILE A 880 20.53 14.06 -33.97
CA ILE A 880 21.32 15.21 -33.48
C ILE A 880 22.66 14.72 -32.92
N ALA A 881 22.68 13.66 -32.13
CA ALA A 881 23.91 13.11 -31.55
C ALA A 881 24.91 12.62 -32.62
N ARG A 882 24.43 12.06 -33.74
CA ARG A 882 25.26 11.59 -34.86
C ARG A 882 25.90 12.72 -35.68
N PHE A 883 25.16 13.80 -35.93
CA PHE A 883 25.53 14.78 -36.95
C PHE A 883 25.77 16.22 -36.43
N VAL A 884 25.38 16.55 -35.19
CA VAL A 884 25.53 17.91 -34.63
C VAL A 884 26.74 17.99 -33.68
N PRO A 885 27.61 19.02 -33.81
CA PRO A 885 28.75 19.26 -32.91
C PRO A 885 28.31 19.40 -31.44
N SER A 886 29.14 18.91 -30.51
CA SER A 886 28.79 18.81 -29.08
C SER A 886 28.36 20.13 -28.43
N GLU A 887 28.95 21.24 -28.83
CA GLU A 887 28.66 22.58 -28.29
C GLU A 887 27.25 23.06 -28.67
N MET A 888 26.77 22.67 -29.86
CA MET A 888 25.46 23.06 -30.39
C MET A 888 24.33 22.06 -30.09
N ARG A 889 24.64 20.85 -29.61
CA ARG A 889 23.65 19.75 -29.47
C ARG A 889 22.43 20.14 -28.66
N GLU A 890 22.63 20.76 -27.50
CA GLU A 890 21.54 21.13 -26.59
C GLU A 890 20.69 22.26 -27.17
N HIS A 891 21.33 23.25 -27.81
CA HIS A 891 20.63 24.36 -28.48
C HIS A 891 19.78 23.87 -29.66
N VAL A 892 20.32 22.95 -30.48
CA VAL A 892 19.59 22.33 -31.61
C VAL A 892 18.49 21.41 -31.11
N ALA A 893 18.70 20.63 -30.05
CA ALA A 893 17.68 19.77 -29.47
C ALA A 893 16.47 20.56 -28.96
N VAL A 894 16.71 21.67 -28.25
CA VAL A 894 15.66 22.58 -27.77
C VAL A 894 14.91 23.24 -28.94
N LEU A 895 15.61 23.61 -30.01
CA LEU A 895 14.99 24.14 -31.22
C LEU A 895 14.10 23.10 -31.93
N VAL A 896 14.57 21.86 -32.10
CA VAL A 896 13.80 20.77 -32.71
C VAL A 896 12.59 20.39 -31.85
N ALA A 897 12.72 20.43 -30.52
CA ALA A 897 11.62 20.25 -29.60
C ALA A 897 10.56 21.35 -29.75
N ALA A 898 10.98 22.62 -29.86
CA ALA A 898 10.08 23.76 -30.07
C ALA A 898 9.33 23.64 -31.43
N ILE A 899 10.02 23.24 -32.50
CA ILE A 899 9.40 23.03 -33.82
C ILE A 899 8.39 21.87 -33.76
N SER A 900 8.76 20.74 -33.13
CA SER A 900 7.87 19.57 -33.00
C SER A 900 6.61 19.91 -32.18
N ALA A 901 6.78 20.58 -31.03
CA ALA A 901 5.67 21.03 -30.20
C ALA A 901 4.81 22.08 -30.90
N GLY A 902 5.43 22.99 -31.67
CA GLY A 902 4.73 23.95 -32.52
C GLY A 902 3.82 23.24 -33.54
N PHE A 903 4.34 22.26 -34.27
CA PHE A 903 3.56 21.46 -35.22
C PHE A 903 2.43 20.68 -34.53
N TRP A 904 2.72 19.99 -33.42
CA TRP A 904 1.70 19.27 -32.64
C TRP A 904 0.64 20.21 -32.09
N SER A 905 0.97 21.45 -31.72
CA SER A 905 0.00 22.42 -31.22
C SER A 905 -1.01 22.84 -32.28
N LEU A 906 -0.57 22.98 -33.54
CA LEU A 906 -1.44 23.27 -34.67
C LEU A 906 -2.40 22.09 -34.94
N LEU A 907 -1.88 20.86 -34.90
CA LEU A 907 -2.68 19.65 -35.07
C LEU A 907 -3.67 19.44 -33.92
N ALA A 908 -3.25 19.70 -32.68
CA ALA A 908 -4.10 19.61 -31.49
C ALA A 908 -5.29 20.56 -31.58
N ARG A 909 -5.05 21.79 -32.06
CA ARG A 909 -6.12 22.76 -32.29
C ARG A 909 -7.05 22.34 -33.41
N ARG A 910 -6.49 21.88 -34.55
CA ARG A 910 -7.27 21.48 -35.73
C ARG A 910 -8.20 20.31 -35.44
N GLU A 911 -7.73 19.30 -34.72
CA GLU A 911 -8.49 18.08 -34.42
C GLU A 911 -9.19 18.13 -33.05
N GLN A 912 -9.17 19.28 -32.35
CA GLN A 912 -9.67 19.43 -30.96
C GLN A 912 -9.11 18.37 -29.98
N TRP A 913 -7.89 17.91 -30.24
CA TRP A 913 -7.29 16.76 -29.58
C TRP A 913 -6.66 17.16 -28.23
N ARG A 914 -7.45 17.07 -27.16
CA ARG A 914 -7.06 17.45 -25.78
C ARG A 914 -5.77 16.76 -25.30
N ALA A 915 -5.60 15.47 -25.60
CA ALA A 915 -4.41 14.72 -25.18
C ALA A 915 -3.13 15.22 -25.89
N LEU A 916 -3.22 15.60 -27.17
CA LEU A 916 -2.11 16.19 -27.90
C LEU A 916 -1.79 17.61 -27.40
N ALA A 917 -2.80 18.38 -27.03
CA ALA A 917 -2.60 19.69 -26.39
C ALA A 917 -1.84 19.56 -25.06
N LEU A 918 -2.17 18.57 -24.23
CA LEU A 918 -1.44 18.25 -23.01
C LEU A 918 0.02 17.84 -23.29
N LEU A 919 0.27 17.02 -24.31
CA LEU A 919 1.63 16.63 -24.71
C LEU A 919 2.48 17.86 -25.09
N CYS A 920 1.89 18.87 -25.74
CA CYS A 920 2.61 20.10 -26.10
C CYS A 920 3.15 20.86 -24.87
N LEU A 921 2.52 20.72 -23.70
CA LEU A 921 3.02 21.31 -22.45
C LEU A 921 4.34 20.67 -21.98
N ALA A 922 4.72 19.51 -22.51
CA ALA A 922 6.01 18.87 -22.21
C ALA A 922 7.22 19.66 -22.73
N LEU A 923 7.02 20.65 -23.62
CA LEU A 923 8.10 21.51 -24.12
C LEU A 923 8.89 22.17 -22.98
N VAL A 924 8.20 22.72 -21.97
CA VAL A 924 8.83 23.41 -20.84
C VAL A 924 9.66 22.48 -19.96
N PRO A 925 9.14 21.36 -19.42
CA PRO A 925 9.93 20.46 -18.60
C PRO A 925 11.09 19.83 -19.39
N VAL A 926 10.92 19.51 -20.66
CA VAL A 926 12.03 19.04 -21.52
C VAL A 926 13.10 20.12 -21.66
N SER A 927 12.71 21.38 -21.87
CA SER A 927 13.65 22.51 -21.96
C SER A 927 14.35 22.81 -20.62
N LEU A 928 13.67 22.61 -19.49
CA LEU A 928 14.29 22.70 -18.16
C LEU A 928 15.35 21.60 -17.96
N VAL A 929 15.07 20.38 -18.42
CA VAL A 929 16.04 19.28 -18.38
C VAL A 929 17.24 19.58 -19.28
N ALA A 930 17.02 20.09 -20.49
CA ALA A 930 18.09 20.50 -21.40
C ALA A 930 18.94 21.65 -20.81
N LEU A 931 18.30 22.61 -20.13
CA LEU A 931 19.03 23.67 -19.43
C LEU A 931 19.89 23.12 -18.29
N ALA A 932 19.38 22.13 -17.56
CA ALA A 932 20.09 21.48 -16.48
C ALA A 932 21.23 20.57 -16.96
N SER A 933 21.07 19.88 -18.10
CA SER A 933 22.14 19.05 -18.69
C SER A 933 23.27 19.90 -19.28
N ALA A 934 22.95 21.05 -19.88
CA ALA A 934 23.92 21.99 -20.41
C ALA A 934 24.65 22.81 -19.31
N TRP A 935 24.16 22.77 -18.07
CA TRP A 935 24.63 23.64 -17.00
C TRP A 935 26.12 23.43 -16.67
N ASN A 936 26.90 24.50 -16.73
CA ASN A 936 28.24 24.57 -16.16
C ASN A 936 28.60 26.02 -15.76
N LEU A 937 29.70 26.22 -15.02
CA LEU A 937 30.08 27.55 -14.50
C LEU A 937 30.37 28.59 -15.60
N GLN A 938 30.69 28.16 -16.83
CA GLN A 938 30.98 29.02 -17.98
C GLN A 938 29.85 29.01 -19.03
N TYR A 939 28.74 28.32 -18.75
CA TYR A 939 27.65 28.16 -19.70
C TYR A 939 27.06 29.51 -20.10
N HIS A 940 26.94 29.72 -21.42
CA HIS A 940 26.42 30.92 -22.05
C HIS A 940 25.14 30.55 -22.83
N PRO A 941 23.93 30.77 -22.25
CA PRO A 941 22.68 30.29 -22.82
C PRO A 941 22.37 30.82 -24.24
N LEU A 942 22.80 32.04 -24.56
CA LEU A 942 22.48 32.72 -25.82
C LEU A 942 23.57 32.56 -26.91
N ALA A 943 24.67 31.83 -26.65
CA ALA A 943 25.70 31.51 -27.64
C ALA A 943 25.20 30.54 -28.72
N GLU A 944 25.92 30.43 -29.84
CA GLU A 944 25.86 29.27 -30.78
C GLU A 944 24.44 28.76 -31.12
N LEU A 945 23.58 29.67 -31.61
CA LEU A 945 22.14 29.45 -31.91
C LEU A 945 21.22 29.25 -30.69
N GLY A 946 21.75 29.23 -29.47
CA GLY A 946 20.98 29.20 -28.23
C GLY A 946 19.99 30.35 -28.12
N TRP A 947 20.34 31.56 -28.58
CA TRP A 947 19.39 32.67 -28.65
C TRP A 947 18.15 32.35 -29.50
N LEU A 948 18.32 31.62 -30.60
CA LEU A 948 17.22 31.21 -31.48
C LEU A 948 16.42 30.08 -30.85
N GLY A 949 17.09 29.09 -30.26
CA GLY A 949 16.45 27.96 -29.57
C GLY A 949 15.58 28.41 -28.39
N TRP A 950 16.12 29.22 -27.48
CA TRP A 950 15.39 29.74 -26.33
C TRP A 950 14.24 30.68 -26.73
N LEU A 951 14.48 31.56 -27.71
CA LEU A 951 13.42 32.41 -28.24
C LEU A 951 12.28 31.58 -28.85
N ALA A 952 12.60 30.54 -29.63
CA ALA A 952 11.60 29.64 -30.20
C ALA A 952 10.80 28.92 -29.09
N VAL A 953 11.45 28.43 -28.04
CA VAL A 953 10.75 27.84 -26.87
C VAL A 953 9.79 28.83 -26.24
N PHE A 954 10.23 30.05 -25.96
CA PHE A 954 9.38 31.05 -25.29
C PHE A 954 8.18 31.44 -26.17
N VAL A 955 8.40 31.66 -27.47
CA VAL A 955 7.34 31.99 -28.43
C VAL A 955 6.33 30.83 -28.54
N VAL A 956 6.82 29.60 -28.74
CA VAL A 956 5.95 28.42 -28.85
C VAL A 956 5.23 28.13 -27.53
N HIS A 957 5.89 28.33 -26.39
CA HIS A 957 5.27 28.18 -25.08
C HIS A 957 4.10 29.14 -24.87
N PHE A 958 4.29 30.44 -25.13
CA PHE A 958 3.18 31.41 -25.04
C PHE A 958 2.11 31.16 -26.10
N PHE A 959 2.48 30.72 -27.30
CA PHE A 959 1.53 30.33 -28.34
C PHE A 959 0.64 29.16 -27.88
N ILE A 960 1.25 28.10 -27.31
CA ILE A 960 0.53 26.96 -26.74
C ILE A 960 -0.44 27.43 -25.65
N LEU A 961 0.05 28.18 -24.67
CA LEU A 961 -0.77 28.67 -23.55
C LEU A 961 -1.95 29.53 -24.02
N ARG A 962 -1.75 30.38 -25.04
CA ARG A 962 -2.81 31.27 -25.53
C ARG A 962 -3.79 30.59 -26.48
N ARG A 963 -3.31 29.70 -27.36
CA ARG A 963 -4.12 29.10 -28.44
C ARG A 963 -4.78 27.80 -28.04
N LEU A 964 -4.22 27.07 -27.06
CA LEU A 964 -4.75 25.79 -26.60
C LEU A 964 -5.45 25.89 -25.24
N ASP A 965 -5.61 27.08 -24.66
CA ASP A 965 -6.25 27.29 -23.35
C ASP A 965 -7.61 26.57 -23.23
N ALA A 966 -8.46 26.68 -24.26
CA ALA A 966 -9.76 26.01 -24.32
C ALA A 966 -9.69 24.46 -24.31
N LEU A 967 -8.58 23.86 -24.73
CA LEU A 967 -8.38 22.41 -24.76
C LEU A 967 -7.63 21.89 -23.53
N LEU A 968 -6.99 22.78 -22.76
CA LEU A 968 -6.15 22.42 -21.63
C LEU A 968 -6.96 22.38 -20.32
N PRO A 969 -6.78 21.34 -19.49
CA PRO A 969 -7.26 21.37 -18.12
C PRO A 969 -6.68 22.57 -17.37
N ARG A 970 -7.51 23.29 -16.60
CA ARG A 970 -7.09 24.49 -15.85
C ARG A 970 -5.84 24.25 -15.00
N LEU A 971 -5.73 23.10 -14.33
CA LEU A 971 -4.56 22.77 -13.52
C LEU A 971 -3.27 22.66 -14.37
N ALA A 972 -3.34 22.01 -15.53
CA ALA A 972 -2.18 21.84 -16.42
C ALA A 972 -1.72 23.18 -17.00
N ALA A 973 -2.66 24.04 -17.40
CA ALA A 973 -2.37 25.40 -17.83
C ALA A 973 -1.67 26.21 -16.72
N ARG A 974 -2.22 26.21 -15.49
CA ARG A 974 -1.62 26.86 -14.32
C ARG A 974 -0.19 26.39 -14.06
N THR A 975 0.06 25.08 -14.08
CA THR A 975 1.41 24.53 -13.88
C THR A 975 2.37 24.93 -14.99
N ALA A 976 1.91 24.97 -16.24
CA ALA A 976 2.74 25.36 -17.38
C ALA A 976 3.13 26.85 -17.30
N HIS A 977 2.23 27.73 -16.85
CA HIS A 977 2.55 29.14 -16.58
C HIS A 977 3.67 29.29 -15.53
N VAL A 978 3.59 28.54 -14.42
CA VAL A 978 4.59 28.57 -13.35
C VAL A 978 5.95 28.03 -13.82
N LEU A 979 5.96 26.84 -14.45
CA LEU A 979 7.20 26.24 -14.94
C LEU A 979 7.85 27.07 -16.04
N GLY A 980 7.04 27.64 -16.95
CA GLY A 980 7.53 28.54 -18.00
C GLY A 980 8.14 29.81 -17.41
N CYS A 981 7.53 30.35 -16.36
CA CYS A 981 8.09 31.49 -15.62
C CYS A 981 9.47 31.17 -15.04
N TRP A 982 9.64 30.01 -14.39
CA TRP A 982 10.95 29.60 -13.85
C TRP A 982 11.98 29.34 -14.93
N LEU A 983 11.59 28.76 -16.06
CA LEU A 983 12.49 28.57 -17.19
C LEU A 983 13.02 29.91 -17.72
N ILE A 984 12.13 30.88 -17.93
CA ILE A 984 12.50 32.23 -18.40
C ILE A 984 13.42 32.91 -17.38
N LEU A 985 13.05 32.89 -16.09
CA LEU A 985 13.88 33.48 -15.03
C LEU A 985 15.25 32.81 -14.95
N GLY A 986 15.31 31.48 -15.09
CA GLY A 986 16.55 30.71 -15.05
C GLY A 986 17.49 31.06 -16.19
N VAL A 987 16.98 31.10 -17.44
CA VAL A 987 17.77 31.49 -18.63
C VAL A 987 18.26 32.93 -18.52
N LEU A 988 17.40 33.87 -18.10
CA LEU A 988 17.77 35.29 -17.95
C LEU A 988 18.77 35.53 -16.79
N ALA A 989 18.62 34.83 -15.67
CA ALA A 989 19.56 34.93 -14.54
C ALA A 989 20.93 34.34 -14.91
N LEU A 990 20.95 33.23 -15.66
CA LEU A 990 22.15 32.63 -16.21
C LEU A 990 22.90 33.57 -17.16
N GLU A 991 22.14 34.22 -18.05
CA GLU A 991 22.68 35.19 -18.99
C GLU A 991 23.27 36.39 -18.25
N LEU A 992 22.53 36.97 -17.30
CA LEU A 992 23.03 38.11 -16.52
C LEU A 992 24.28 37.74 -15.70
N ARG A 993 24.31 36.53 -15.13
CA ARG A 993 25.49 36.00 -14.45
C ARG A 993 26.68 35.86 -15.40
N TYR A 994 26.46 35.39 -16.63
CA TYR A 994 27.52 35.31 -17.64
C TYR A 994 28.05 36.70 -18.01
N LEU A 995 27.17 37.70 -18.16
CA LEU A 995 27.57 39.09 -18.43
C LEU A 995 28.44 39.67 -17.29
N PHE A 996 28.06 39.46 -16.03
CA PHE A 996 28.91 39.87 -14.88
C PHE A 996 30.21 39.07 -14.79
N PHE A 997 30.21 37.81 -15.21
CA PHE A 997 31.43 37.01 -15.33
C PHE A 997 32.36 37.58 -16.41
N ALA A 998 31.84 37.99 -17.57
CA ALA A 998 32.62 38.57 -18.65
C ALA A 998 33.18 39.97 -18.30
N LEU A 999 32.50 40.72 -17.42
CA LEU A 999 32.92 42.06 -16.97
C LEU A 999 33.92 42.04 -15.80
N ALA A 1000 34.02 40.96 -15.04
CA ALA A 1000 34.87 40.87 -13.86
C ALA A 1000 36.18 40.11 -14.13
N GLU A 1001 37.32 40.81 -14.06
CA GLU A 1001 38.65 40.19 -14.25
C GLU A 1001 38.99 39.16 -13.16
N HIS A 1002 38.50 39.36 -11.92
CA HIS A 1002 38.75 38.49 -10.77
C HIS A 1002 37.44 38.02 -10.13
N TYR A 1003 37.50 36.93 -9.35
CA TYR A 1003 36.33 36.42 -8.62
C TYR A 1003 35.93 37.38 -7.49
N ASN A 1004 34.86 38.16 -7.69
CA ASN A 1004 34.41 39.21 -6.77
C ASN A 1004 32.88 39.20 -6.56
N ALA A 1005 32.38 40.14 -5.76
CA ALA A 1005 30.96 40.29 -5.40
C ALA A 1005 30.00 40.43 -6.59
N TRP A 1006 30.46 40.97 -7.73
CA TRP A 1006 29.62 41.19 -8.91
C TRP A 1006 29.09 39.89 -9.52
N ARG A 1007 29.91 38.82 -9.50
CA ARG A 1007 29.52 37.49 -10.02
C ARG A 1007 28.39 36.86 -9.21
N TRP A 1008 28.36 37.10 -7.90
CA TRP A 1008 27.26 36.65 -7.03
C TRP A 1008 25.97 37.39 -7.36
N LEU A 1009 26.07 38.69 -7.64
CA LEU A 1009 24.93 39.57 -7.86
C LEU A 1009 24.11 39.19 -9.11
N GLY A 1010 24.76 38.66 -10.14
CA GLY A 1010 24.11 38.22 -11.38
C GLY A 1010 23.01 37.17 -11.17
N TRP A 1011 23.09 36.38 -10.09
CA TRP A 1011 22.06 35.40 -9.72
C TRP A 1011 20.83 35.99 -9.05
N ALA A 1012 20.98 37.13 -8.36
CA ALA A 1012 19.95 37.68 -7.49
C ALA A 1012 19.12 38.77 -8.17
N LEU A 1013 19.71 39.55 -9.08
CA LEU A 1013 19.03 40.74 -9.63
C LEU A 1013 17.79 40.41 -10.45
N VAL A 1014 17.85 39.45 -11.38
CA VAL A 1014 16.67 39.07 -12.20
C VAL A 1014 15.55 38.50 -11.33
N PRO A 1015 15.79 37.55 -10.41
CA PRO A 1015 14.74 37.05 -9.54
C PRO A 1015 14.21 38.10 -8.55
N SER A 1016 15.06 39.02 -8.05
CA SER A 1016 14.63 40.14 -7.20
C SER A 1016 13.74 41.11 -7.95
N LEU A 1017 14.10 41.48 -9.20
CA LEU A 1017 13.28 42.33 -10.05
C LEU A 1017 11.91 41.69 -10.32
N PHE A 1018 11.88 40.38 -10.56
CA PHE A 1018 10.63 39.64 -10.71
C PHE A 1018 9.74 39.74 -9.46
N LEU A 1019 10.28 39.53 -8.25
CA LEU A 1019 9.52 39.68 -7.00
C LEU A 1019 9.01 41.10 -6.78
N ILE A 1020 9.84 42.11 -7.08
CA ILE A 1020 9.46 43.53 -6.99
C ILE A 1020 8.33 43.85 -7.97
N LEU A 1021 8.39 43.34 -9.21
CA LEU A 1021 7.34 43.55 -10.20
C LEU A 1021 6.03 42.88 -9.77
N MET A 1022 6.08 41.62 -9.32
CA MET A 1022 4.89 40.87 -8.88
C MET A 1022 4.30 41.40 -7.57
N GLY A 1023 5.12 41.99 -6.69
CA GLY A 1023 4.73 42.59 -5.43
C GLY A 1023 4.54 44.11 -5.48
N GLY A 1024 4.80 44.79 -6.60
CA GLY A 1024 4.82 46.26 -6.66
C GLY A 1024 3.89 46.86 -7.72
N VAL A 1025 3.63 46.15 -8.81
CA VAL A 1025 2.80 46.66 -9.91
C VAL A 1025 1.36 46.19 -9.75
N ALA A 1026 0.41 47.14 -9.68
CA ALA A 1026 -0.99 46.81 -9.47
C ALA A 1026 -1.62 46.08 -10.67
N ARG A 1027 -1.36 46.53 -11.91
CA ARG A 1027 -1.97 45.98 -13.13
C ARG A 1027 -0.89 45.58 -14.14
N LEU A 1028 -0.82 44.30 -14.48
CA LEU A 1028 0.09 43.73 -15.48
C LEU A 1028 -0.72 43.10 -16.63
N PRO A 1029 -0.25 43.16 -17.89
CA PRO A 1029 -0.97 42.56 -19.03
C PRO A 1029 -0.96 41.02 -19.00
N TRP A 1030 -1.64 40.39 -19.97
CA TRP A 1030 -1.52 38.94 -20.21
C TRP A 1030 -0.04 38.56 -20.39
N PRO A 1031 0.47 37.48 -19.76
CA PRO A 1031 -0.25 36.38 -19.09
C PRO A 1031 -0.58 36.59 -17.60
N VAL A 1032 -0.04 37.62 -16.95
CA VAL A 1032 -0.15 37.79 -15.49
C VAL A 1032 -1.58 38.15 -15.07
N ALA A 1033 -2.27 39.01 -15.82
CA ALA A 1033 -3.68 39.38 -15.55
C ALA A 1033 -4.63 38.17 -15.48
N ALA A 1034 -4.38 37.13 -16.29
CA ALA A 1034 -5.24 35.96 -16.35
C ALA A 1034 -4.92 34.92 -15.26
N PHE A 1035 -3.70 34.94 -14.72
CA PHE A 1035 -3.16 33.96 -13.78
C PHE A 1035 -2.41 34.64 -12.63
N GLU A 1036 -3.05 35.62 -11.98
CA GLU A 1036 -2.40 36.47 -10.98
C GLU A 1036 -1.84 35.66 -9.81
N ARG A 1037 -2.62 34.70 -9.29
CA ARG A 1037 -2.23 33.85 -8.17
C ARG A 1037 -1.01 32.99 -8.52
N GLU A 1038 -0.96 32.49 -9.75
CA GLU A 1038 0.10 31.61 -10.23
C GLU A 1038 1.43 32.35 -10.34
N TYR A 1039 1.45 33.56 -10.91
CA TYR A 1039 2.68 34.36 -11.05
C TYR A 1039 3.08 35.06 -9.74
N ARG A 1040 2.12 35.71 -9.07
CA ARG A 1040 2.41 36.53 -7.89
C ARG A 1040 2.56 35.74 -6.59
N ALA A 1041 2.03 34.52 -6.53
CA ALA A 1041 2.06 33.74 -5.30
C ALA A 1041 2.82 32.42 -5.50
N ILE A 1042 2.36 31.57 -6.42
CA ILE A 1042 2.88 30.20 -6.58
C ILE A 1042 4.29 30.19 -7.20
N ALA A 1043 4.52 30.94 -8.28
CA ALA A 1043 5.84 31.03 -8.92
C ALA A 1043 6.83 31.86 -8.08
N ALA A 1044 6.32 32.90 -7.42
CA ALA A 1044 7.12 33.82 -6.61
C ALA A 1044 7.59 33.23 -5.26
N ALA A 1045 6.82 32.34 -4.63
CA ALA A 1045 7.21 31.78 -3.33
C ALA A 1045 8.53 30.97 -3.37
N PRO A 1046 8.75 30.02 -4.31
CA PRO A 1046 10.03 29.32 -4.42
C PRO A 1046 11.18 30.25 -4.82
N VAL A 1047 10.91 31.28 -5.63
CA VAL A 1047 11.91 32.30 -5.97
C VAL A 1047 12.33 33.09 -4.74
N ALA A 1048 11.38 33.49 -3.88
CA ALA A 1048 11.67 34.17 -2.62
C ALA A 1048 12.48 33.28 -1.66
N LEU A 1049 12.17 31.97 -1.60
CA LEU A 1049 12.94 31.00 -0.81
C LEU A 1049 14.35 30.80 -1.38
N ALA A 1050 14.49 30.68 -2.71
CA ALA A 1050 15.78 30.54 -3.37
C ALA A 1050 16.66 31.78 -3.15
N LEU A 1051 16.07 32.98 -3.24
CA LEU A 1051 16.75 34.24 -2.93
C LEU A 1051 17.14 34.35 -1.45
N LEU A 1052 16.31 33.86 -0.53
CA LEU A 1052 16.67 33.78 0.88
C LEU A 1052 17.84 32.81 1.11
N GLY A 1053 17.82 31.65 0.44
CA GLY A 1053 18.93 30.69 0.47
C GLY A 1053 20.21 31.29 -0.09
N TRP A 1054 20.11 31.98 -1.23
CA TRP A 1054 21.21 32.74 -1.84
C TRP A 1054 21.74 33.81 -0.88
N PHE A 1055 20.85 34.57 -0.22
CA PHE A 1055 21.23 35.57 0.78
C PHE A 1055 22.09 34.95 1.88
N TRP A 1056 21.66 33.85 2.50
CA TRP A 1056 22.41 33.21 3.58
C TRP A 1056 23.72 32.61 3.09
N LEU A 1057 23.71 31.94 1.94
CA LEU A 1057 24.90 31.35 1.33
C LEU A 1057 25.97 32.42 1.05
N VAL A 1058 25.59 33.50 0.36
CA VAL A 1058 26.52 34.57 0.04
C VAL A 1058 26.94 35.33 1.31
N ASN A 1059 26.05 35.47 2.29
CA ASN A 1059 26.37 36.17 3.53
C ASN A 1059 27.45 35.43 4.34
N LEU A 1060 27.44 34.10 4.36
CA LEU A 1060 28.43 33.28 5.07
C LEU A 1060 29.76 33.14 4.32
N PHE A 1061 29.71 32.97 3.00
CA PHE A 1061 30.89 32.55 2.22
C PHE A 1061 31.58 33.67 1.43
N SER A 1062 30.95 34.84 1.25
CA SER A 1062 31.56 35.94 0.49
C SER A 1062 32.26 36.96 1.39
N ASN A 1063 33.52 37.25 1.09
CA ASN A 1063 34.32 38.28 1.77
C ASN A 1063 33.90 39.71 1.40
N GLY A 1064 33.02 39.91 0.41
CA GLY A 1064 32.54 41.23 -0.01
C GLY A 1064 33.52 42.04 -0.87
N ALA A 1065 34.61 41.44 -1.36
CA ALA A 1065 35.50 42.13 -2.30
C ALA A 1065 34.75 42.51 -3.58
N ALA A 1066 34.82 43.77 -4.00
CA ALA A 1066 34.03 44.33 -5.10
C ALA A 1066 34.88 45.15 -6.08
N ASP A 1067 36.13 44.73 -6.31
CA ASP A 1067 37.08 45.44 -7.17
C ASP A 1067 36.46 45.85 -8.51
N PRO A 1068 36.66 47.11 -8.95
CA PRO A 1068 37.58 48.12 -8.41
C PRO A 1068 37.01 48.97 -7.23
N LEU A 1069 35.81 48.68 -6.72
CA LEU A 1069 35.21 49.48 -5.64
C LEU A 1069 35.75 49.07 -4.26
N PRO A 1070 36.12 50.04 -3.38
CA PRO A 1070 36.56 49.74 -2.03
C PRO A 1070 35.41 49.20 -1.16
N TYR A 1071 35.74 48.40 -0.15
CA TYR A 1071 34.75 47.89 0.79
C TYR A 1071 34.30 49.00 1.77
N LEU A 1072 33.04 49.39 1.65
CA LEU A 1072 32.32 50.25 2.58
C LEU A 1072 31.17 49.45 3.23
N PRO A 1073 31.16 49.28 4.57
CA PRO A 1073 30.09 48.56 5.25
C PRO A 1073 28.70 49.15 4.90
N LEU A 1074 27.75 48.27 4.61
CA LEU A 1074 26.36 48.53 4.17
C LEU A 1074 26.20 49.20 2.80
N LEU A 1075 27.27 49.72 2.19
CA LEU A 1075 27.26 50.36 0.86
C LEU A 1075 27.96 49.53 -0.22
N ASN A 1076 28.56 48.41 0.14
CA ASN A 1076 29.18 47.50 -0.80
C ASN A 1076 28.14 46.89 -1.76
N PRO A 1077 28.45 46.67 -3.06
CA PRO A 1077 27.51 46.09 -4.04
C PRO A 1077 26.87 44.77 -3.59
N LEU A 1078 27.62 43.93 -2.86
CA LEU A 1078 27.10 42.69 -2.29
C LEU A 1078 25.99 42.95 -1.27
N GLU A 1079 26.25 43.87 -0.34
CA GLU A 1079 25.36 44.16 0.78
C GLU A 1079 24.14 44.94 0.29
N LEU A 1080 24.30 45.84 -0.68
CA LEU A 1080 23.18 46.46 -1.39
C LEU A 1080 22.33 45.41 -2.11
N GLY A 1081 22.95 44.44 -2.78
CA GLY A 1081 22.25 43.30 -3.39
C GLY A 1081 21.45 42.49 -2.37
N MET A 1082 22.05 42.18 -1.22
CA MET A 1082 21.38 41.49 -0.11
C MET A 1082 20.22 42.31 0.47
N LEU A 1083 20.36 43.63 0.59
CA LEU A 1083 19.28 44.52 1.03
C LEU A 1083 18.15 44.58 0.00
N ILE A 1084 18.46 44.61 -1.31
CA ILE A 1084 17.46 44.52 -2.39
C ILE A 1084 16.72 43.19 -2.31
N VAL A 1085 17.41 42.07 -2.06
CA VAL A 1085 16.79 40.76 -1.86
C VAL A 1085 15.83 40.77 -0.66
N LEU A 1086 16.26 41.28 0.50
CA LEU A 1086 15.40 41.37 1.68
C LEU A 1086 14.20 42.29 1.43
N ALA A 1087 14.39 43.41 0.72
CA ALA A 1087 13.32 44.32 0.36
C ALA A 1087 12.31 43.68 -0.61
N ALA A 1088 12.80 42.96 -1.62
CA ALA A 1088 11.97 42.23 -2.58
C ALA A 1088 11.13 41.14 -1.90
N ILE A 1089 11.74 40.36 -0.99
CA ILE A 1089 11.02 39.35 -0.19
C ILE A 1089 10.00 40.03 0.73
N PHE A 1090 10.36 41.12 1.39
CA PHE A 1090 9.44 41.86 2.26
C PHE A 1090 8.25 42.46 1.51
N GLN A 1091 8.48 43.08 0.35
CA GLN A 1091 7.43 43.62 -0.49
C GLN A 1091 6.50 42.50 -0.99
N TRP A 1092 7.08 41.42 -1.49
CA TRP A 1092 6.32 40.27 -1.95
C TRP A 1092 5.49 39.64 -0.82
N THR A 1093 6.04 39.44 0.37
CA THR A 1093 5.31 38.81 1.49
C THR A 1093 4.07 39.59 1.93
N ARG A 1094 4.04 40.91 1.74
CA ARG A 1094 2.84 41.73 2.05
C ARG A 1094 1.69 41.49 1.08
N LEU A 1095 1.98 41.22 -0.20
CA LEU A 1095 0.97 41.22 -1.27
C LEU A 1095 0.74 39.83 -1.89
N GLY A 1096 1.73 38.95 -1.85
CA GLY A 1096 1.70 37.60 -2.40
C GLY A 1096 1.19 36.53 -1.41
N LEU A 1097 1.52 36.63 -0.11
CA LEU A 1097 1.08 35.63 0.89
C LEU A 1097 -0.45 35.55 1.05
N PRO A 1098 -1.21 36.67 1.07
CA PRO A 1098 -2.68 36.60 1.15
C PRO A 1098 -3.31 35.81 -0.02
N GLN A 1099 -2.70 35.84 -1.21
CA GLN A 1099 -3.18 35.11 -2.38
C GLN A 1099 -2.96 33.59 -2.29
N LEU A 1100 -2.11 33.11 -1.37
CA LEU A 1100 -1.96 31.68 -1.06
C LEU A 1100 -3.04 31.16 -0.11
N GLY A 1101 -3.98 32.01 0.32
CA GLY A 1101 -5.02 31.65 1.29
C GLY A 1101 -4.50 31.64 2.72
N VAL A 1102 -3.30 32.16 2.96
CA VAL A 1102 -2.77 32.30 4.31
C VAL A 1102 -3.16 33.65 4.86
N ALA A 1103 -3.91 33.64 5.96
CA ALA A 1103 -4.28 34.86 6.66
C ALA A 1103 -3.01 35.63 7.04
N GLU A 1104 -2.96 36.91 6.65
CA GLU A 1104 -1.82 37.78 6.93
C GLU A 1104 -1.49 37.78 8.43
N SER A 1105 -2.51 37.71 9.30
CA SER A 1105 -2.36 37.64 10.76
C SER A 1105 -1.54 36.44 11.24
N THR A 1106 -1.61 35.29 10.57
CA THR A 1106 -0.96 34.04 11.00
C THR A 1106 0.53 34.02 10.67
N LEU A 1107 0.92 34.49 9.47
CA LEU A 1107 2.33 34.44 9.01
C LEU A 1107 3.10 35.74 9.23
N ARG A 1108 2.44 36.83 9.65
CA ARG A 1108 3.11 38.12 9.87
C ARG A 1108 4.25 38.03 10.89
N LEU A 1109 4.04 37.32 12.00
CA LEU A 1109 5.07 37.17 13.04
C LEU A 1109 6.28 36.32 12.57
N PRO A 1110 6.10 35.10 12.02
CA PRO A 1110 7.25 34.30 11.56
C PRO A 1110 8.00 34.95 10.40
N VAL A 1111 7.31 35.62 9.45
CA VAL A 1111 7.98 36.36 8.37
C VAL A 1111 8.79 37.53 8.90
N GLN A 1112 8.25 38.30 9.86
CA GLN A 1112 9.00 39.37 10.52
C GLN A 1112 10.21 38.83 11.29
N ALA A 1113 10.06 37.69 11.98
CA ALA A 1113 11.16 37.05 12.69
C ALA A 1113 12.26 36.57 11.73
N LEU A 1114 11.88 35.97 10.59
CA LEU A 1114 12.81 35.47 9.58
C LEU A 1114 13.60 36.61 8.90
N LEU A 1115 12.90 37.68 8.50
CA LEU A 1115 13.55 38.86 7.93
C LEU A 1115 14.42 39.58 8.97
N GLY A 1116 13.97 39.67 10.22
CA GLY A 1116 14.74 40.22 11.32
C GLY A 1116 16.01 39.42 11.63
N ALA A 1117 15.92 38.08 11.65
CA ALA A 1117 17.06 37.19 11.82
C ALA A 1117 18.05 37.29 10.65
N SER A 1118 17.55 37.42 9.42
CA SER A 1118 18.37 37.60 8.23
C SER A 1118 19.11 38.94 8.27
N LEU A 1119 18.44 40.03 8.66
CA LEU A 1119 19.07 41.33 8.87
C LEU A 1119 20.12 41.29 9.99
N PHE A 1120 19.83 40.62 11.11
CA PHE A 1120 20.79 40.41 12.19
C PHE A 1120 22.04 39.64 11.73
N ALA A 1121 21.87 38.61 10.90
CA ALA A 1121 22.97 37.86 10.32
C ALA A 1121 23.80 38.67 9.31
N LEU A 1122 23.15 39.53 8.51
CA LEU A 1122 23.85 40.47 7.63
C LEU A 1122 24.71 41.43 8.45
N LEU A 1123 24.18 42.01 9.52
CA LEU A 1123 24.95 42.91 10.40
C LEU A 1123 26.11 42.19 11.10
N THR A 1124 25.89 40.95 11.54
CA THR A 1124 26.92 40.10 12.14
C THR A 1124 28.07 39.85 11.15
N MET A 1125 27.76 39.47 9.92
CA MET A 1125 28.78 39.24 8.89
C MET A 1125 29.40 40.52 8.35
N ALA A 1126 28.67 41.65 8.37
CA ALA A 1126 29.22 42.96 8.04
C ALA A 1126 30.33 43.36 9.03
N VAL A 1127 30.20 43.02 10.33
CA VAL A 1127 31.29 43.18 11.32
C VAL A 1127 32.50 42.33 10.93
N CYS A 1128 32.30 41.06 10.57
CA CYS A 1128 33.37 40.17 10.13
C CYS A 1128 34.08 40.68 8.86
N ARG A 1129 33.33 41.15 7.87
CA ARG A 1129 33.89 41.73 6.63
C ARG A 1129 34.61 43.05 6.89
N THR A 1130 34.10 43.88 7.80
CA THR A 1130 34.78 45.11 8.23
C THR A 1130 36.11 44.79 8.91
N ALA A 1131 36.14 43.80 9.80
CA ALA A 1131 37.37 43.30 10.41
C ALA A 1131 38.34 42.71 9.37
N HIS A 1132 37.83 42.11 8.30
CA HIS A 1132 38.66 41.58 7.21
C HIS A 1132 39.29 42.69 6.36
N HIS A 1133 38.48 43.59 5.81
CA HIS A 1133 38.95 44.63 4.89
C HIS A 1133 39.71 45.74 5.59
N TRP A 1134 39.31 46.13 6.81
CA TRP A 1134 39.91 47.26 7.53
C TRP A 1134 40.82 46.81 8.68
N GLY A 1135 40.55 45.65 9.28
CA GLY A 1135 41.33 45.09 10.40
C GLY A 1135 42.36 44.04 10.01
N GLY A 1136 42.45 43.65 8.73
CA GLY A 1136 43.43 42.70 8.22
C GLY A 1136 43.25 41.25 8.70
N VAL A 1137 42.11 40.91 9.31
CA VAL A 1137 41.83 39.54 9.76
C VAL A 1137 41.46 38.67 8.55
N PRO A 1138 42.10 37.52 8.29
CA PRO A 1138 41.69 36.62 7.19
C PRO A 1138 40.21 36.24 7.29
N PHE A 1139 39.49 36.20 6.16
CA PHE A 1139 38.07 35.84 6.12
C PHE A 1139 37.88 34.31 6.15
N GLU A 1140 38.37 33.69 7.22
CA GLU A 1140 38.29 32.26 7.48
C GLU A 1140 37.67 32.04 8.87
N PHE A 1141 36.90 30.97 9.04
CA PHE A 1141 36.15 30.73 10.28
C PHE A 1141 37.04 30.67 11.52
N ASP A 1142 38.19 29.99 11.43
CA ASP A 1142 39.13 29.85 12.55
C ASP A 1142 39.78 31.21 12.91
N ALA A 1143 40.22 31.97 11.91
CA ALA A 1143 40.80 33.29 12.12
C ALA A 1143 39.78 34.30 12.70
N LEU A 1144 38.53 34.28 12.20
CA LEU A 1144 37.46 35.14 12.68
C LEU A 1144 37.02 34.76 14.10
N SER A 1145 36.94 33.47 14.42
CA SER A 1145 36.49 33.01 15.73
C SER A 1145 37.52 33.27 16.84
N GLN A 1146 38.82 33.17 16.53
CA GLN A 1146 39.91 33.42 17.48
C GLN A 1146 40.26 34.92 17.62
N SER A 1147 39.83 35.75 16.66
CA SER A 1147 40.13 37.19 16.67
C SER A 1147 39.37 37.93 17.78
N MET A 1148 40.11 38.51 18.71
CA MET A 1148 39.56 39.37 19.77
C MET A 1148 38.79 40.57 19.20
N LEU A 1149 39.26 41.14 18.08
CA LEU A 1149 38.61 42.27 17.40
C LEU A 1149 37.22 41.88 16.88
N VAL A 1150 37.09 40.67 16.30
CA VAL A 1150 35.81 40.14 15.83
C VAL A 1150 34.89 39.82 17.02
N GLN A 1151 35.40 39.13 18.05
CA GLN A 1151 34.57 38.77 19.21
C GLN A 1151 34.06 40.00 19.98
N ALA A 1152 34.90 41.02 20.16
CA ALA A 1152 34.50 42.28 20.76
C ALA A 1152 33.50 43.04 19.88
N GLY A 1153 33.77 43.14 18.57
CA GLY A 1153 32.87 43.80 17.62
C GLY A 1153 31.48 43.15 17.57
N LEU A 1154 31.42 41.82 17.56
CA LEU A 1154 30.16 41.08 17.61
C LEU A 1154 29.40 41.32 18.91
N SER A 1155 30.07 41.28 20.06
CA SER A 1155 29.43 41.53 21.35
C SER A 1155 28.87 42.95 21.46
N ILE A 1156 29.60 43.95 20.97
CA ILE A 1156 29.14 45.35 20.93
C ILE A 1156 27.92 45.49 20.01
N VAL A 1157 28.00 44.99 18.78
CA VAL A 1157 26.90 45.10 17.81
C VAL A 1157 25.66 44.34 18.27
N TRP A 1158 25.82 43.13 18.83
CA TRP A 1158 24.69 42.36 19.37
C TRP A 1158 24.06 43.02 20.59
N ALA A 1159 24.85 43.62 21.48
CA ALA A 1159 24.35 44.38 22.62
C ALA A 1159 23.58 45.64 22.17
N LEU A 1160 24.09 46.36 21.16
CA LEU A 1160 23.41 47.53 20.58
C LEU A 1160 22.09 47.13 19.90
N ILE A 1161 22.06 46.01 19.18
CA ILE A 1161 20.82 45.48 18.58
C ILE A 1161 19.83 45.07 19.67
N ALA A 1162 20.26 44.35 20.69
CA ALA A 1162 19.42 43.92 21.82
C ALA A 1162 18.80 45.12 22.54
N LEU A 1163 19.62 46.13 22.86
CA LEU A 1163 19.17 47.36 23.49
C LEU A 1163 18.23 48.15 22.58
N GLY A 1164 18.55 48.27 21.29
CA GLY A 1164 17.69 48.93 20.30
C GLY A 1164 16.32 48.26 20.16
N LEU A 1165 16.26 46.92 20.17
CA LEU A 1165 15.01 46.15 20.15
C LEU A 1165 14.20 46.33 21.43
N MET A 1166 14.85 46.35 22.60
CA MET A 1166 14.18 46.58 23.89
C MET A 1166 13.63 48.01 23.99
N ILE A 1167 14.40 49.02 23.59
CA ILE A 1167 13.96 50.43 23.53
C ILE A 1167 12.82 50.58 22.52
N ALA A 1168 12.93 50.04 21.31
CA ALA A 1168 11.88 50.12 20.29
C ALA A 1168 10.62 49.36 20.71
N GLY A 1169 10.75 48.21 21.38
CA GLY A 1169 9.64 47.42 21.92
C GLY A 1169 8.89 48.17 23.02
N HIS A 1170 9.62 48.88 23.89
CA HIS A 1170 9.05 49.77 24.90
C HIS A 1170 8.35 50.98 24.26
N LEU A 1171 9.04 51.73 23.38
CA LEU A 1171 8.50 52.93 22.73
C LEU A 1171 7.29 52.64 21.83
N ARG A 1172 7.23 51.45 21.20
CA ARG A 1172 6.13 51.05 20.31
C ARG A 1172 5.07 50.19 21.00
N GLY A 1173 5.19 49.93 22.31
CA GLY A 1173 4.28 49.08 23.07
C GLY A 1173 4.20 47.63 22.57
N ARG A 1174 5.24 47.10 21.91
CA ARG A 1174 5.28 45.75 21.35
C ARG A 1174 6.12 44.82 22.24
N ARG A 1175 5.43 44.03 23.07
CA ARG A 1175 6.05 43.01 23.96
C ARG A 1175 6.96 42.04 23.19
N ASP A 1176 6.61 41.69 21.96
CA ASP A 1176 7.38 40.75 21.13
C ASP A 1176 8.80 41.24 20.86
N PHE A 1177 8.96 42.51 20.44
CA PHE A 1177 10.28 43.10 20.17
C PHE A 1177 11.11 43.26 21.43
N TRP A 1178 10.45 43.60 22.55
CA TRP A 1178 11.10 43.69 23.84
C TRP A 1178 11.63 42.32 24.31
N LEU A 1179 10.82 41.26 24.21
CA LEU A 1179 11.21 39.89 24.58
C LEU A 1179 12.34 39.36 23.70
N VAL A 1180 12.31 39.60 22.39
CA VAL A 1180 13.39 39.18 21.48
C VAL A 1180 14.70 39.88 21.85
N GLY A 1181 14.67 41.18 22.14
CA GLY A 1181 15.85 41.91 22.61
C GLY A 1181 16.39 41.39 23.95
N ALA A 1182 15.51 41.06 24.91
CA ALA A 1182 15.90 40.49 26.19
C ALA A 1182 16.53 39.09 26.06
N VAL A 1183 15.99 38.23 25.20
CA VAL A 1183 16.59 36.91 24.89
C VAL A 1183 17.95 37.08 24.23
N LEU A 1184 18.09 38.00 23.26
CA LEU A 1184 19.37 38.25 22.61
C LEU A 1184 20.42 38.77 23.61
N LEU A 1185 20.03 39.62 24.56
CA LEU A 1185 20.90 40.08 25.64
C LEU A 1185 21.38 38.91 26.53
N VAL A 1186 20.49 37.98 26.89
CA VAL A 1186 20.84 36.77 27.65
C VAL A 1186 21.81 35.89 26.87
N VAL A 1187 21.62 35.75 25.55
CA VAL A 1187 22.56 35.04 24.67
C VAL A 1187 23.92 35.71 24.66
N VAL A 1188 23.99 37.04 24.61
CA VAL A 1188 25.26 37.78 24.73
C VAL A 1188 25.94 37.46 26.06
N VAL A 1189 25.21 37.44 27.18
CA VAL A 1189 25.81 37.12 28.49
C VAL A 1189 26.23 35.65 28.61
N ILE A 1190 25.45 34.72 28.08
CA ILE A 1190 25.84 33.30 28.02
C ILE A 1190 27.08 33.13 27.12
N LYS A 1191 27.16 33.85 25.99
CA LYS A 1191 28.33 33.83 25.10
C LYS A 1191 29.57 34.31 25.84
N LEU A 1192 29.47 35.42 26.57
CA LEU A 1192 30.55 35.88 27.45
C LEU A 1192 30.93 34.79 28.47
N PHE A 1193 29.98 34.04 29.03
CA PHE A 1193 30.26 32.93 29.94
C PHE A 1193 30.95 31.72 29.28
N LEU A 1194 30.51 31.29 28.09
CA LEU A 1194 30.99 30.08 27.43
C LEU A 1194 32.35 30.27 26.75
N VAL A 1195 32.55 31.42 26.10
CA VAL A 1195 33.80 31.72 25.40
C VAL A 1195 34.93 32.03 26.41
N ASP A 1196 34.58 32.49 27.63
CA ASP A 1196 35.56 32.75 28.72
C ASP A 1196 35.79 31.57 29.71
N ARG A 1197 35.23 30.34 29.54
CA ARG A 1197 35.27 29.25 30.57
C ARG A 1197 35.63 27.82 30.09
N ALA A 1198 36.54 27.62 29.15
CA ALA A 1198 36.92 26.26 28.70
C ALA A 1198 37.69 25.37 29.72
N SER A 1199 37.60 25.58 31.05
CA SER A 1199 38.52 24.94 32.01
C SER A 1199 37.98 24.50 33.42
N GLY A 1200 36.75 23.99 33.59
CA GLY A 1200 36.23 23.59 34.94
C GLY A 1200 35.26 22.38 35.06
N GLY A 1201 35.13 21.75 36.25
CA GLY A 1201 34.64 20.37 36.54
C GLY A 1201 33.13 20.10 36.82
N SER A 1202 32.71 18.86 37.17
CA SER A 1202 31.29 18.39 37.24
C SER A 1202 30.41 19.05 38.31
N LEU A 1203 31.00 19.57 39.39
CA LEU A 1203 30.30 20.34 40.43
C LEU A 1203 29.92 21.74 39.94
N GLU A 1204 30.71 22.34 39.06
CA GLU A 1204 30.49 23.69 38.51
C GLU A 1204 29.27 23.74 37.59
N ARG A 1205 28.92 22.59 36.97
CA ARG A 1205 27.67 22.41 36.22
C ARG A 1205 26.43 22.58 37.11
N ILE A 1206 26.47 22.11 38.35
CA ILE A 1206 25.35 22.23 39.29
C ILE A 1206 25.18 23.69 39.76
N ILE A 1207 26.27 24.44 39.92
CA ILE A 1207 26.27 25.84 40.39
C ILE A 1207 25.93 26.82 39.26
N SER A 1208 26.32 26.53 38.01
CA SER A 1208 25.99 27.33 36.84
C SER A 1208 24.47 27.36 36.56
N PHE A 1209 23.75 26.26 36.84
CA PHE A 1209 22.27 26.21 36.79
C PHE A 1209 21.60 27.20 37.75
N ILE A 1210 22.27 27.59 38.84
CA ILE A 1210 21.75 28.52 39.84
C ILE A 1210 22.07 29.98 39.44
N GLY A 1211 23.28 30.24 38.90
CA GLY A 1211 23.72 31.59 38.51
C GLY A 1211 22.95 32.21 37.33
N VAL A 1212 22.56 31.38 36.36
CA VAL A 1212 21.68 31.81 35.24
C VAL A 1212 20.32 32.30 35.75
N GLY A 1213 19.82 31.74 36.85
CA GLY A 1213 18.58 32.17 37.50
C GLY A 1213 18.64 33.60 38.08
N VAL A 1214 19.80 34.08 38.52
CA VAL A 1214 19.97 35.39 39.17
C VAL A 1214 20.12 36.53 38.15
N LEU A 1215 20.83 36.30 37.05
CA LEU A 1215 21.05 37.29 36.01
C LEU A 1215 19.76 37.71 35.29
N MET A 1216 18.84 36.77 35.09
CA MET A 1216 17.51 37.05 34.54
C MET A 1216 16.67 37.99 35.43
N LEU A 1217 16.95 38.02 36.74
CA LEU A 1217 16.25 38.88 37.70
C LEU A 1217 16.64 40.36 37.53
N ILE A 1218 17.91 40.63 37.19
CA ILE A 1218 18.48 41.98 37.06
C ILE A 1218 18.02 42.66 35.76
N VAL A 1219 17.95 41.90 34.67
CA VAL A 1219 17.46 42.42 33.37
C VAL A 1219 15.99 42.83 33.45
N GLY A 1220 15.20 42.17 34.30
CA GLY A 1220 13.80 42.52 34.57
C GLY A 1220 13.58 43.90 35.19
N TYR A 1221 14.62 44.54 35.77
CA TYR A 1221 14.52 45.86 36.41
C TYR A 1221 14.69 47.04 35.44
N PHE A 1222 15.55 46.92 34.42
CA PHE A 1222 15.97 48.06 33.60
C PHE A 1222 15.15 48.32 32.33
N ALA A 1223 14.29 47.40 31.93
CA ALA A 1223 13.38 47.63 30.82
C ALA A 1223 12.04 46.94 31.14
N PRO A 1224 11.05 47.62 31.71
CA PRO A 1224 9.82 46.96 32.15
C PRO A 1224 9.02 46.42 30.95
N LEU A 1225 8.54 45.20 31.08
CA LEU A 1225 7.73 44.51 30.07
C LEU A 1225 6.42 45.29 29.80
N PRO A 1226 6.10 45.67 28.55
CA PRO A 1226 4.89 46.42 28.24
C PRO A 1226 3.61 45.68 28.71
N PRO A 1227 2.56 46.38 29.22
CA PRO A 1227 1.34 45.74 29.71
C PRO A 1227 0.60 44.96 28.60
N ARG A 1228 -0.09 43.87 28.97
CA ARG A 1228 -0.89 43.02 28.05
C ARG A 1228 -2.18 43.77 27.73
N ARG A 1229 -2.58 43.85 26.44
CA ARG A 1229 -3.90 44.40 26.10
C ARG A 1229 -4.99 43.52 26.73
N PRO A 1230 -6.02 44.10 27.37
CA PRO A 1230 -7.12 43.34 27.93
C PRO A 1230 -7.88 42.61 26.82
N VAL A 1231 -8.14 41.32 27.03
CA VAL A 1231 -9.05 40.52 26.22
C VAL A 1231 -10.47 40.97 26.59
N PRO A 1232 -11.38 41.24 25.64
CA PRO A 1232 -12.77 41.57 25.98
C PRO A 1232 -13.40 40.37 26.68
N GLU A 1233 -13.85 40.55 27.93
CA GLU A 1233 -14.65 39.55 28.64
C GLU A 1233 -16.03 39.46 27.99
N GLU A 1234 -16.40 38.26 27.57
CA GLU A 1234 -17.76 37.95 27.18
C GLU A 1234 -18.65 37.89 28.41
N SER A 1235 -19.58 38.84 28.45
CA SER A 1235 -20.65 38.95 29.41
C SER A 1235 -21.46 37.65 29.51
N SER A 1236 -21.26 36.93 30.61
CA SER A 1236 -22.23 35.95 31.11
C SER A 1236 -23.50 36.68 31.53
N GLN A 1237 -24.56 36.60 30.72
CA GLN A 1237 -25.91 37.00 31.12
C GLN A 1237 -26.40 36.06 32.22
N GLN A 1238 -26.43 36.59 33.45
CA GLN A 1238 -27.36 36.17 34.48
C GLN A 1238 -28.76 36.69 34.10
N GLU A 1239 -29.71 35.79 33.94
CA GLU A 1239 -31.09 36.05 34.35
C GLU A 1239 -31.53 34.96 35.32
N GLN A 1240 -31.94 35.43 36.48
CA GLN A 1240 -32.49 34.70 37.62
C GLN A 1240 -34.05 34.76 37.53
N PRO A 1241 -34.81 34.16 38.45
CA PRO A 1241 -35.86 33.20 38.18
C PRO A 1241 -37.30 33.76 38.25
N SER A 1242 -38.29 33.00 37.77
CA SER A 1242 -39.68 33.13 38.21
C SER A 1242 -40.38 31.78 38.28
N ALA A 1243 -41.26 31.69 39.28
CA ALA A 1243 -42.04 30.56 39.77
C ALA A 1243 -42.91 29.83 38.73
#